data_AF-A0A3L7SSM7-F1
#
_entry.id   AF-A0A3L7SSM7-F1
#
_cell.length_a   1.000
_cell.length_b   1.000
_cell.length_c   1.000
_cell.angle_alpha   90.00
_cell.angle_beta   90.00
_cell.angle_gamma   90.00
#
_symmetry.space_group_name_H-M   'P 1'
#
loop_
_entity.id
_entity.type
_entity.pdbx_description
1 polymer ?
#
loop_
_entity_poly.entity_id
_entity_poly.type
_entity_poly.pdbx_seq_one_letter_code
_entity_poly.pdbx_strand_id
1 'polypeptide(L)'
;MVLSPTGLEPLLARNLAMHRHKAFNLTTFVMVFGLVVFISAGHHYARGQEPALNAVLRLPEGVKMEALSDPKEAAKVADRMEKLYPVPRSEAAQMLIAILRGSQLEGTDGWFGPASSKYGYAWLAKLCGVDPKDKGIPKGKFTGAKGLFDRLDRDGDGAITERDLDWSDRNPMVMQANFLNRIFRRVDGSGDGHLTREELDAMFDRLSRGRDHFTADDFRQAFLPRGSGGFSPGDAPTIPTLVKGLFAGEIGSMGEGPAVGDKAPDFSLEVAEGQERVQLFSLIGKKPVVLCFGNFTCGPFRALYPDVEAVFERYKDKANFVMVYVREAHPADGWKMEMNTRMGVEVTQPKNREERKAVCGQFRDMMKPGMTVLVDDIHDPAGTAYSGMPARLYVIDTQGKVVFKNGRGPFGFKPGEMEQALVMSLLDSEKPAKQGVSIPLQTDEECWNRLPRLETGTKGALPNWAKAVAEQLPRTAAAMLELDLAHRTKSPLDPALRSKMRWMVAKANRCDYAQKTALADLEKVAGPASVAILTGNPAQWPQSDKAPLEFARLMTLDAPNITDSFFESLRKENGEQKMAAMVLLAAYGNFQDRLLLGLNIQLEKDGPLSPLQVRFDPAAFQVAPILPGQKKVPGLLAPGKSVVPTESAWGKLGYEELQARLEKQRERQPRLPIPTWEEVRKNLPLANQSKPTRIVWSLVCNGYAPELAVPWNITTRTMWAESPQDRVFEESLFWIQTKTMQCNYCMGHCEMLLEVAGLDKAGVAERTRKLAGNDWSVFPPEEQVAFAFARKLSGMPWDLTGEDYRKLEESLGKGRAMATFWWLCRGLYMTRVSDGFQLPLERENVFGDMGAKK
;
A
#
# COMPACT_ATOMS: atom_id res chain seq x y z
N MET A 1 -25.98 46.15 28.36
CA MET A 1 -27.24 46.09 29.12
C MET A 1 -28.07 44.98 28.49
N VAL A 2 -28.24 43.80 29.09
CA VAL A 2 -28.89 43.44 30.38
C VAL A 2 -30.29 42.85 30.10
N LEU A 3 -30.39 41.54 30.31
CA LEU A 3 -31.57 40.70 30.60
C LEU A 3 -32.54 40.26 29.46
N SER A 4 -32.72 38.93 29.40
CA SER A 4 -33.93 38.21 28.96
C SER A 4 -35.00 38.22 30.08
N PRO A 5 -36.24 37.70 29.91
CA PRO A 5 -36.48 36.24 30.03
C PRO A 5 -37.75 35.64 29.35
N THR A 6 -37.88 34.30 29.41
CA THR A 6 -39.13 33.46 29.43
C THR A 6 -40.19 33.59 28.31
N GLY A 7 -40.86 32.54 27.82
CA GLY A 7 -40.95 31.11 28.21
C GLY A 7 -42.32 30.74 28.79
N LEU A 8 -43.14 29.95 28.08
CA LEU A 8 -44.40 29.36 28.58
C LEU A 8 -44.98 28.25 27.66
N GLU A 9 -45.04 27.02 28.17
CA GLU A 9 -46.03 25.99 27.81
C GLU A 9 -47.06 25.87 28.95
N PRO A 10 -48.23 25.23 28.72
CA PRO A 10 -48.98 24.61 29.82
C PRO A 10 -49.34 23.12 29.61
N LEU A 11 -49.23 22.36 30.71
CA LEU A 11 -49.55 20.94 30.90
C LEU A 11 -51.05 20.62 31.06
N LEU A 12 -51.41 19.33 30.89
CA LEU A 12 -52.36 18.52 31.70
C LEU A 12 -52.29 17.04 31.19
N ALA A 13 -52.37 15.96 31.99
CA ALA A 13 -52.66 15.81 33.42
C ALA A 13 -52.13 14.47 34.02
N ARG A 14 -51.73 14.48 35.31
CA ARG A 14 -51.99 13.49 36.42
C ARG A 14 -51.68 11.97 36.21
N ASN A 15 -51.34 11.12 37.20
CA ASN A 15 -50.96 11.11 38.64
C ASN A 15 -50.58 9.62 38.98
N LEU A 16 -50.00 9.16 40.11
CA LEU A 16 -49.48 9.72 41.38
C LEU A 16 -48.53 8.68 42.07
N ALA A 17 -47.77 9.14 43.07
CA ALA A 17 -47.32 8.43 44.29
C ALA A 17 -46.18 7.35 44.19
N MET A 18 -45.21 7.28 45.12
CA MET A 18 -44.89 8.11 46.30
C MET A 18 -43.43 7.89 46.77
N HIS A 19 -42.72 8.97 47.16
CA HIS A 19 -41.64 9.09 48.20
C HIS A 19 -40.47 8.04 48.30
N ARG A 20 -39.32 8.19 48.97
CA ARG A 20 -38.35 9.21 49.51
C ARG A 20 -37.14 8.36 50.00
N HIS A 21 -35.87 8.76 50.15
CA HIS A 21 -35.08 10.00 49.96
C HIS A 21 -33.56 9.62 49.82
N LYS A 22 -32.68 10.63 49.62
CA LYS A 22 -31.25 10.78 50.06
C LYS A 22 -30.45 9.51 50.51
N ALA A 23 -29.24 9.14 50.08
CA ALA A 23 -27.99 9.78 49.58
C ALA A 23 -26.77 9.39 50.47
N PHE A 24 -25.55 9.49 49.92
CA PHE A 24 -24.19 9.44 50.53
C PHE A 24 -23.39 8.11 50.70
N ASN A 25 -22.24 8.07 49.99
CA ASN A 25 -20.85 7.67 50.31
C ASN A 25 -20.43 6.34 51.00
N LEU A 26 -19.56 5.62 50.27
CA LEU A 26 -18.14 5.29 50.56
C LEU A 26 -17.72 4.49 51.84
N THR A 27 -17.21 3.27 51.60
CA THR A 27 -16.14 2.51 52.32
C THR A 27 -16.18 2.24 53.83
N THR A 28 -16.23 0.94 54.18
CA THR A 28 -15.49 0.27 55.29
C THR A 28 -15.15 -1.17 54.81
N PHE A 29 -13.87 -1.53 54.58
CA PHE A 29 -13.00 -2.32 55.49
C PHE A 29 -13.61 -3.68 55.95
N VAL A 30 -13.21 -4.83 55.36
CA VAL A 30 -11.99 -5.65 55.63
C VAL A 30 -12.06 -6.43 56.95
N MET A 31 -12.03 -7.78 56.89
CA MET A 31 -10.90 -8.65 57.32
C MET A 31 -11.35 -10.10 57.60
N VAL A 32 -10.75 -11.09 56.92
CA VAL A 32 -10.10 -12.29 57.53
C VAL A 32 -8.93 -12.70 56.59
N PHE A 33 -7.80 -13.09 57.19
CA PHE A 33 -6.56 -13.58 56.56
C PHE A 33 -6.76 -14.94 55.82
N GLY A 34 -5.89 -15.42 54.93
CA GLY A 34 -4.67 -14.85 54.36
C GLY A 34 -3.68 -15.91 53.82
N LEU A 35 -2.83 -15.48 52.87
CA LEU A 35 -1.46 -15.95 52.61
C LEU A 35 -1.16 -17.30 51.86
N VAL A 36 -0.56 -17.12 50.66
CA VAL A 36 0.66 -17.82 50.15
C VAL A 36 0.59 -19.19 49.41
N VAL A 37 1.53 -19.31 48.46
CA VAL A 37 1.88 -20.43 47.54
C VAL A 37 1.00 -20.64 46.28
N PHE A 38 1.45 -20.09 45.15
CA PHE A 38 1.22 -20.70 43.83
C PHE A 38 2.33 -21.73 43.56
N ILE A 39 2.01 -23.02 43.63
CA ILE A 39 2.82 -24.11 43.06
C ILE A 39 2.19 -24.56 41.74
N SER A 40 3.03 -24.85 40.76
CA SER A 40 2.66 -25.41 39.46
C SER A 40 2.09 -26.83 39.57
N ALA A 41 0.83 -27.02 39.18
CA ALA A 41 0.30 -28.27 38.66
C ALA A 41 -0.91 -27.96 37.77
N GLY A 42 -0.90 -28.42 36.52
CA GLY A 42 -1.92 -28.05 35.54
C GLY A 42 -3.27 -28.74 35.76
N HIS A 43 -4.35 -28.06 35.37
CA HIS A 43 -5.61 -28.67 34.95
C HIS A 43 -6.10 -27.98 33.68
N HIS A 44 -6.61 -28.76 32.73
CA HIS A 44 -7.00 -28.28 31.40
C HIS A 44 -8.16 -27.29 31.46
N TYR A 45 -7.92 -26.03 31.09
CA TYR A 45 -8.99 -25.16 30.60
C TYR A 45 -9.25 -25.47 29.13
N ALA A 46 -10.48 -25.86 28.81
CA ALA A 46 -10.92 -26.08 27.43
C ALA A 46 -10.87 -24.76 26.65
N ARG A 47 -10.33 -24.80 25.43
CA ARG A 47 -10.23 -23.63 24.55
C ARG A 47 -11.63 -23.16 24.14
N GLY A 48 -12.05 -21.99 24.62
CA GLY A 48 -13.06 -21.19 23.93
C GLY A 48 -12.46 -20.66 22.62
N GLN A 49 -13.11 -20.93 21.49
CA GLN A 49 -12.63 -20.50 20.18
C GLN A 49 -12.91 -19.00 19.97
N GLU A 50 -11.88 -18.24 19.60
CA GLU A 50 -12.07 -16.92 18.97
C GLU A 50 -12.73 -17.09 17.58
N PRO A 51 -13.58 -16.16 17.12
CA PRO A 51 -14.18 -16.23 15.78
C PRO A 51 -13.10 -16.06 14.70
N ALA A 52 -12.79 -17.15 14.00
CA ALA A 52 -11.70 -17.17 13.03
C ALA A 52 -12.12 -16.60 11.67
N LEU A 53 -11.96 -15.28 11.49
CA LEU A 53 -12.01 -14.60 10.17
C LEU A 53 -11.07 -15.25 9.13
N ASN A 54 -10.00 -15.91 9.59
CA ASN A 54 -9.00 -16.61 8.76
C ASN A 54 -9.16 -18.15 8.76
N ALA A 55 -10.27 -18.71 9.26
CA ALA A 55 -10.49 -20.15 9.14
C ALA A 55 -10.73 -20.54 7.67
N VAL A 56 -10.03 -21.58 7.21
CA VAL A 56 -10.31 -22.21 5.91
C VAL A 56 -11.80 -22.58 5.86
N LEU A 57 -12.53 -22.03 4.89
CA LEU A 57 -13.95 -22.31 4.72
C LEU A 57 -14.13 -23.82 4.45
N ARG A 58 -15.01 -24.47 5.21
CA ARG A 58 -15.33 -25.90 5.08
C ARG A 58 -16.81 -26.12 5.35
N LEU A 59 -17.37 -27.16 4.73
CA LEU A 59 -18.67 -27.68 5.17
C LEU A 59 -18.55 -28.30 6.57
N PRO A 60 -19.63 -28.30 7.37
CA PRO A 60 -19.63 -28.96 8.67
C PRO A 60 -19.39 -30.46 8.55
N GLU A 61 -18.73 -31.06 9.55
CA GLU A 61 -18.51 -32.51 9.57
C GLU A 61 -19.83 -33.30 9.45
N GLY A 62 -19.75 -34.43 8.73
CA GLY A 62 -20.87 -35.33 8.45
C GLY A 62 -21.79 -34.91 7.30
N VAL A 63 -21.61 -33.74 6.69
CA VAL A 63 -22.42 -33.31 5.53
C VAL A 63 -21.98 -34.04 4.26
N LYS A 64 -22.92 -34.71 3.58
CA LYS A 64 -22.72 -35.32 2.25
C LYS A 64 -23.24 -34.38 1.17
N MET A 65 -22.53 -34.28 0.04
CA MET A 65 -22.90 -33.36 -1.05
C MET A 65 -24.25 -33.70 -1.67
N GLU A 66 -24.59 -34.98 -1.73
CA GLU A 66 -25.82 -35.48 -2.34
C GLU A 66 -27.06 -35.02 -1.56
N ALA A 67 -26.93 -34.92 -0.23
CA ALA A 67 -28.00 -34.48 0.67
C ALA A 67 -28.33 -32.98 0.49
N LEU A 68 -27.39 -32.17 -0.02
CA LEU A 68 -27.64 -30.74 -0.32
C LEU A 68 -28.60 -30.54 -1.51
N SER A 69 -28.98 -31.61 -2.20
CA SER A 69 -30.03 -31.59 -3.23
C SER A 69 -31.43 -31.36 -2.65
N ASP A 70 -31.65 -31.65 -1.35
CA ASP A 70 -32.87 -31.26 -0.64
C ASP A 70 -32.68 -29.84 -0.04
N PRO A 71 -33.47 -28.83 -0.47
CA PRO A 71 -33.39 -27.48 0.09
C PRO A 71 -33.58 -27.41 1.61
N LYS A 72 -34.31 -28.35 2.22
CA LYS A 72 -34.50 -28.38 3.68
C LYS A 72 -33.24 -28.83 4.41
N GLU A 73 -32.50 -29.80 3.86
CA GLU A 73 -31.22 -30.21 4.42
C GLU A 73 -30.14 -29.15 4.16
N ALA A 74 -30.13 -28.53 2.98
CA ALA A 74 -29.26 -27.39 2.68
C ALA A 74 -29.49 -26.22 3.66
N ALA A 75 -30.74 -25.87 3.95
CA ALA A 75 -31.09 -24.84 4.93
C ALA A 75 -30.61 -25.17 6.36
N LYS A 76 -30.70 -26.43 6.81
CA LYS A 76 -30.14 -26.86 8.11
C LYS A 76 -28.61 -26.74 8.13
N VAL A 77 -27.94 -27.00 6.99
CA VAL A 77 -26.49 -26.78 6.87
C VAL A 77 -26.17 -25.29 6.89
N ALA A 78 -26.99 -24.42 6.28
CA ALA A 78 -26.85 -22.96 6.42
C ALA A 78 -26.97 -22.50 7.89
N ASP A 79 -27.95 -23.01 8.66
CA ASP A 79 -28.09 -22.71 10.10
C ASP A 79 -26.85 -23.13 10.92
N ARG A 80 -26.17 -24.23 10.52
CA ARG A 80 -24.90 -24.66 11.14
C ARG A 80 -23.75 -23.75 10.72
N MET A 81 -23.68 -23.38 9.44
CA MET A 81 -22.65 -22.48 8.91
C MET A 81 -22.71 -21.08 9.52
N GLU A 82 -23.91 -20.53 9.72
CA GLU A 82 -24.10 -19.22 10.36
C GLU A 82 -23.63 -19.18 11.82
N LYS A 83 -23.60 -20.33 12.51
CA LYS A 83 -23.08 -20.51 13.88
C LYS A 83 -21.56 -20.76 13.90
N LEU A 84 -21.04 -21.52 12.94
CA LEU A 84 -19.60 -21.79 12.80
C LEU A 84 -18.83 -20.53 12.35
N TYR A 85 -19.46 -19.71 11.52
CA TYR A 85 -18.94 -18.45 11.01
C TYR A 85 -19.90 -17.33 11.41
N PRO A 86 -19.80 -16.77 12.64
CA PRO A 86 -20.60 -15.62 13.06
C PRO A 86 -20.19 -14.34 12.30
N VAL A 87 -20.99 -13.27 12.43
CA VAL A 87 -20.64 -11.97 11.83
C VAL A 87 -19.54 -11.24 12.62
N PRO A 88 -18.62 -10.50 11.96
CA PRO A 88 -18.48 -10.32 10.51
C PRO A 88 -17.92 -11.58 9.80
N ARG A 89 -18.47 -11.90 8.62
CA ARG A 89 -18.14 -13.09 7.82
C ARG A 89 -17.31 -12.69 6.60
N SER A 90 -16.39 -13.54 6.18
CA SER A 90 -15.72 -13.39 4.88
C SER A 90 -16.71 -13.52 3.71
N GLU A 91 -16.41 -12.88 2.58
CA GLU A 91 -17.22 -12.95 1.34
C GLU A 91 -17.56 -14.41 0.97
N ALA A 92 -16.60 -15.32 1.01
CA ALA A 92 -16.80 -16.73 0.66
C ALA A 92 -17.77 -17.47 1.62
N ALA A 93 -17.74 -17.16 2.92
CA ALA A 93 -18.68 -17.71 3.89
C ALA A 93 -20.11 -17.17 3.66
N GLN A 94 -20.24 -15.87 3.32
CA GLN A 94 -21.52 -15.27 2.96
C GLN A 94 -22.11 -15.94 1.71
N MET A 95 -21.29 -16.16 0.68
CA MET A 95 -21.69 -16.84 -0.56
C MET A 95 -22.13 -18.29 -0.32
N LEU A 96 -21.37 -19.07 0.44
CA LEU A 96 -21.74 -20.46 0.76
C LEU A 96 -23.07 -20.54 1.52
N ILE A 97 -23.30 -19.62 2.47
CA ILE A 97 -24.58 -19.53 3.19
C ILE A 97 -25.72 -19.17 2.22
N ALA A 98 -25.53 -18.19 1.33
CA ALA A 98 -26.54 -17.81 0.34
C ALA A 98 -26.91 -18.98 -0.60
N ILE A 99 -25.91 -19.71 -1.11
CA ILE A 99 -26.09 -20.92 -1.92
C ILE A 99 -26.92 -21.97 -1.17
N LEU A 100 -26.55 -22.26 0.10
CA LEU A 100 -27.26 -23.24 0.94
C LEU A 100 -28.69 -22.81 1.31
N ARG A 101 -29.00 -21.51 1.27
CA ARG A 101 -30.36 -20.97 1.42
C ARG A 101 -31.18 -21.01 0.12
N GLY A 102 -30.62 -21.47 -1.00
CA GLY A 102 -31.31 -21.55 -2.30
C GLY A 102 -31.34 -20.25 -3.09
N SER A 103 -30.40 -19.32 -2.80
CA SER A 103 -30.18 -18.12 -3.62
C SER A 103 -30.08 -18.47 -5.11
N GLN A 104 -30.71 -17.64 -5.95
CA GLN A 104 -30.60 -17.73 -7.41
C GLN A 104 -29.33 -17.05 -7.94
N LEU A 105 -28.44 -16.63 -7.04
CA LEU A 105 -27.28 -15.79 -7.31
C LEU A 105 -27.68 -14.48 -7.99
N GLU A 106 -28.68 -13.79 -7.45
CA GLU A 106 -29.02 -12.43 -7.91
C GLU A 106 -27.95 -11.45 -7.39
N GLY A 107 -27.76 -10.31 -8.08
CA GLY A 107 -26.64 -9.38 -7.86
C GLY A 107 -26.59 -8.67 -6.50
N THR A 108 -27.43 -9.06 -5.54
CA THR A 108 -27.46 -8.60 -4.14
C THR A 108 -27.22 -9.73 -3.13
N ASP A 109 -27.06 -10.98 -3.59
CA ASP A 109 -26.96 -12.16 -2.74
C ASP A 109 -25.50 -12.47 -2.36
N GLY A 110 -25.30 -13.06 -1.17
CA GLY A 110 -24.01 -13.61 -0.75
C GLY A 110 -22.88 -12.57 -0.76
N TRP A 111 -21.93 -12.73 -1.67
CA TRP A 111 -20.76 -11.86 -1.81
C TRP A 111 -20.90 -10.72 -2.84
N PHE A 112 -22.07 -10.55 -3.47
CA PHE A 112 -22.28 -9.55 -4.51
C PHE A 112 -22.53 -8.17 -3.88
N GLY A 113 -21.46 -7.60 -3.31
CA GLY A 113 -21.42 -6.24 -2.78
C GLY A 113 -21.05 -5.19 -3.82
N PRO A 114 -21.20 -3.89 -3.47
CA PRO A 114 -20.77 -2.77 -4.32
C PRO A 114 -19.25 -2.74 -4.51
N ALA A 115 -18.79 -1.96 -5.48
CA ALA A 115 -17.35 -1.70 -5.62
C ALA A 115 -16.78 -0.93 -4.43
N SER A 116 -15.47 -1.04 -4.26
CA SER A 116 -14.67 -0.20 -3.37
C SER A 116 -13.80 0.74 -4.21
N SER A 117 -13.84 2.03 -3.89
CA SER A 117 -13.09 3.08 -4.60
C SER A 117 -12.46 4.05 -3.62
N LYS A 118 -11.24 4.52 -3.91
CA LYS A 118 -10.60 5.68 -3.27
C LYS A 118 -11.32 6.99 -3.62
N TYR A 119 -12.02 6.99 -4.75
CA TYR A 119 -12.59 8.16 -5.40
C TYR A 119 -14.11 8.14 -5.35
N GLY A 120 -14.70 9.27 -4.96
CA GLY A 120 -16.14 9.53 -4.94
C GLY A 120 -16.41 11.03 -4.96
N TYR A 121 -17.68 11.44 -4.95
CA TYR A 121 -18.08 12.83 -5.18
C TYR A 121 -17.42 13.83 -4.23
N ALA A 122 -17.43 13.57 -2.92
CA ALA A 122 -16.81 14.45 -1.93
C ALA A 122 -15.29 14.61 -2.10
N TRP A 123 -14.60 13.61 -2.64
CA TRP A 123 -13.18 13.71 -3.00
C TRP A 123 -12.98 14.63 -4.22
N LEU A 124 -13.84 14.51 -5.23
CA LEU A 124 -13.75 15.30 -6.47
C LEU A 124 -14.13 16.77 -6.24
N ALA A 125 -15.17 17.04 -5.45
CA ALA A 125 -15.58 18.39 -5.08
C ALA A 125 -14.46 19.10 -4.33
N LYS A 126 -13.84 18.41 -3.35
CA LYS A 126 -12.67 18.92 -2.62
C LYS A 126 -11.46 19.16 -3.55
N LEU A 127 -11.24 18.32 -4.55
CA LEU A 127 -10.17 18.53 -5.55
C LEU A 127 -10.43 19.80 -6.37
N CYS A 128 -11.68 20.03 -6.76
CA CYS A 128 -12.12 21.17 -7.58
C CYS A 128 -12.36 22.47 -6.78
N GLY A 129 -12.17 22.46 -5.46
CA GLY A 129 -12.42 23.63 -4.59
C GLY A 129 -13.90 24.01 -4.46
N VAL A 130 -14.79 23.02 -4.53
CA VAL A 130 -16.26 23.15 -4.40
C VAL A 130 -16.69 22.49 -3.07
N ASP A 131 -17.71 23.02 -2.39
CA ASP A 131 -18.25 22.34 -1.19
C ASP A 131 -19.00 21.06 -1.66
N PRO A 132 -18.74 19.88 -1.09
CA PRO A 132 -19.51 18.67 -1.39
C PRO A 132 -21.03 18.77 -1.19
N LYS A 133 -21.54 19.84 -0.56
CA LYS A 133 -22.97 20.14 -0.42
C LYS A 133 -23.55 21.02 -1.53
N ASP A 134 -22.70 21.60 -2.39
CA ASP A 134 -23.14 22.37 -3.55
C ASP A 134 -23.78 21.46 -4.61
N LYS A 135 -24.57 22.07 -5.51
CA LYS A 135 -25.44 21.38 -6.50
C LYS A 135 -24.72 20.53 -7.56
N GLY A 136 -23.39 20.50 -7.56
CA GLY A 136 -22.58 19.83 -8.57
C GLY A 136 -21.26 20.57 -8.78
N ILE A 137 -20.33 19.93 -9.49
CA ILE A 137 -19.06 20.51 -9.91
C ILE A 137 -19.23 21.00 -11.35
N PRO A 138 -19.44 22.30 -11.61
CA PRO A 138 -19.64 22.81 -12.95
C PRO A 138 -18.34 22.73 -13.77
N LYS A 139 -18.47 22.57 -15.08
CA LYS A 139 -17.34 22.43 -16.02
C LYS A 139 -16.21 23.47 -15.87
N GLY A 140 -16.55 24.71 -15.50
CA GLY A 140 -15.57 25.78 -15.27
C GLY A 140 -14.81 25.73 -13.92
N LYS A 141 -15.17 24.81 -13.01
CA LYS A 141 -14.47 24.55 -11.74
C LYS A 141 -13.65 23.27 -11.75
N PHE A 142 -13.84 22.41 -12.75
CA PHE A 142 -13.12 21.15 -12.88
C PHE A 142 -11.63 21.39 -13.17
N THR A 143 -10.75 20.74 -12.40
CA THR A 143 -9.30 20.96 -12.46
C THR A 143 -8.56 20.09 -13.46
N GLY A 144 -9.24 19.15 -14.12
CA GLY A 144 -8.67 18.23 -15.09
C GLY A 144 -8.85 18.65 -16.55
N ALA A 145 -8.27 17.87 -17.46
CA ALA A 145 -8.48 18.07 -18.90
C ALA A 145 -9.97 17.96 -19.29
N LYS A 146 -10.44 18.82 -20.21
CA LYS A 146 -11.85 18.92 -20.63
C LYS A 146 -12.49 17.57 -20.99
N GLY A 147 -11.76 16.70 -21.70
CA GLY A 147 -12.26 15.37 -22.08
C GLY A 147 -12.43 14.38 -20.93
N LEU A 148 -11.89 14.65 -19.73
CA LEU A 148 -12.15 13.86 -18.52
C LEU A 148 -13.43 14.31 -17.82
N PHE A 149 -13.80 15.59 -17.93
CA PHE A 149 -15.08 16.09 -17.42
C PHE A 149 -16.25 15.36 -18.10
N ASP A 150 -16.21 15.27 -19.43
CA ASP A 150 -17.23 14.65 -20.29
C ASP A 150 -17.31 13.10 -20.14
N ARG A 151 -16.55 12.51 -19.21
CA ARG A 151 -16.63 11.10 -18.80
C ARG A 151 -17.15 10.92 -17.37
N LEU A 152 -17.08 11.97 -16.55
CA LEU A 152 -17.58 12.01 -15.18
C LEU A 152 -18.95 12.70 -15.08
N ASP A 153 -19.27 13.61 -16.01
CA ASP A 153 -20.61 14.13 -16.28
C ASP A 153 -21.28 13.11 -17.22
N ARG A 154 -22.15 12.24 -16.67
CA ARG A 154 -22.70 11.11 -17.43
C ARG A 154 -24.04 11.46 -18.08
N ASP A 155 -24.86 12.28 -17.43
CA ASP A 155 -26.14 12.72 -18.01
C ASP A 155 -25.98 13.93 -18.96
N GLY A 156 -24.83 14.62 -18.90
CA GLY A 156 -24.44 15.68 -19.83
C GLY A 156 -25.06 17.04 -19.49
N ASP A 157 -25.54 17.25 -18.26
CA ASP A 157 -26.17 18.50 -17.86
C ASP A 157 -25.17 19.67 -17.68
N GLY A 158 -23.86 19.38 -17.66
CA GLY A 158 -22.78 20.35 -17.51
C GLY A 158 -22.22 20.50 -16.09
N ALA A 159 -22.70 19.69 -15.13
CA ALA A 159 -22.20 19.62 -13.77
C ALA A 159 -22.08 18.17 -13.26
N ILE A 160 -20.89 17.76 -12.81
CA ILE A 160 -20.71 16.43 -12.21
C ILE A 160 -21.40 16.42 -10.84
N THR A 161 -22.31 15.49 -10.59
CA THR A 161 -23.01 15.30 -9.31
C THR A 161 -22.66 13.96 -8.65
N GLU A 162 -23.19 13.70 -7.46
CA GLU A 162 -23.08 12.37 -6.84
C GLU A 162 -23.83 11.29 -7.64
N ARG A 163 -24.90 11.66 -8.35
CA ARG A 163 -25.70 10.75 -9.18
C ARG A 163 -24.93 10.27 -10.42
N ASP A 164 -24.01 11.09 -10.94
CA ASP A 164 -23.11 10.69 -12.01
C ASP A 164 -22.07 9.67 -11.56
N LEU A 165 -21.79 9.57 -10.27
CA LEU A 165 -20.80 8.65 -9.72
C LEU A 165 -21.43 7.37 -9.12
N ASP A 166 -22.77 7.29 -9.10
CA ASP A 166 -23.56 6.16 -8.62
C ASP A 166 -23.79 5.09 -9.71
N TRP A 167 -23.21 3.90 -9.53
CA TRP A 167 -23.35 2.74 -10.40
C TRP A 167 -24.29 1.66 -9.84
N SER A 168 -25.09 1.98 -8.83
CA SER A 168 -26.08 1.04 -8.28
C SER A 168 -27.16 0.71 -9.30
N ASP A 169 -27.71 -0.50 -9.21
CA ASP A 169 -28.78 -0.95 -10.12
C ASP A 169 -30.12 -0.24 -9.86
N ARG A 170 -30.17 0.62 -8.83
CA ARG A 170 -31.27 1.54 -8.53
C ARG A 170 -31.15 2.90 -9.23
N ASN A 171 -29.99 3.20 -9.82
CA ASN A 171 -29.80 4.43 -10.57
C ASN A 171 -30.60 4.37 -11.90
N PRO A 172 -31.45 5.36 -12.23
CA PRO A 172 -32.26 5.31 -13.45
C PRO A 172 -31.45 5.17 -14.75
N MET A 173 -30.23 5.73 -14.81
CA MET A 173 -29.37 5.59 -15.99
C MET A 173 -28.79 4.18 -16.10
N VAL A 174 -28.39 3.58 -14.98
CA VAL A 174 -27.89 2.19 -14.93
C VAL A 174 -29.01 1.22 -15.29
N MET A 175 -30.26 1.45 -14.85
CA MET A 175 -31.42 0.67 -15.29
C MET A 175 -31.63 0.74 -16.80
N GLN A 176 -31.56 1.95 -17.39
CA GLN A 176 -31.72 2.15 -18.83
C GLN A 176 -30.58 1.50 -19.63
N ALA A 177 -29.33 1.66 -19.19
CA ALA A 177 -28.17 1.02 -19.80
C ALA A 177 -28.27 -0.52 -19.74
N ASN A 178 -28.60 -1.09 -18.57
CA ASN A 178 -28.82 -2.53 -18.41
C ASN A 178 -29.93 -3.07 -19.32
N PHE A 179 -30.99 -2.29 -19.55
CA PHE A 179 -32.06 -2.64 -20.48
C PHE A 179 -31.59 -2.62 -21.94
N LEU A 180 -30.87 -1.58 -22.38
CA LEU A 180 -30.29 -1.50 -23.72
C LEU A 180 -29.27 -2.62 -23.97
N ASN A 181 -28.38 -2.89 -23.02
CA ASN A 181 -27.40 -3.97 -23.10
C ASN A 181 -28.06 -5.36 -23.11
N ARG A 182 -29.29 -5.52 -22.59
CA ARG A 182 -30.09 -6.74 -22.72
C ARG A 182 -30.70 -6.90 -24.12
N ILE A 183 -31.08 -5.81 -24.77
CA ILE A 183 -31.54 -5.80 -26.16
C ILE A 183 -30.37 -6.17 -27.08
N PHE A 184 -29.23 -5.48 -26.93
CA PHE A 184 -28.02 -5.71 -27.72
C PHE A 184 -27.61 -7.20 -27.73
N ARG A 185 -27.46 -7.81 -26.55
CA ARG A 185 -27.13 -9.24 -26.37
C ARG A 185 -28.19 -10.25 -26.85
N ARG A 186 -29.33 -9.80 -27.38
CA ARG A 186 -30.36 -10.65 -28.03
C ARG A 186 -30.37 -10.51 -29.56
N VAL A 187 -29.52 -9.63 -30.09
CA VAL A 187 -29.30 -9.37 -31.51
C VAL A 187 -27.91 -9.84 -31.90
N ASP A 188 -26.91 -9.52 -31.07
CA ASP A 188 -25.56 -10.09 -31.10
C ASP A 188 -25.67 -11.61 -30.84
N GLY A 189 -25.65 -12.38 -31.93
CA GLY A 189 -25.77 -13.83 -31.93
C GLY A 189 -24.41 -14.52 -31.87
N SER A 190 -23.36 -13.83 -32.30
CA SER A 190 -21.97 -14.28 -32.14
C SER A 190 -21.50 -14.16 -30.68
N GLY A 191 -21.96 -13.12 -29.98
CA GLY A 191 -21.52 -12.70 -28.65
C GLY A 191 -20.11 -12.12 -28.62
N ASP A 192 -19.61 -11.61 -29.75
CA ASP A 192 -18.32 -10.93 -29.84
C ASP A 192 -18.37 -9.47 -29.37
N GLY A 193 -19.57 -8.91 -29.17
CA GLY A 193 -19.78 -7.51 -28.79
C GLY A 193 -20.07 -6.55 -29.92
N HIS A 194 -20.21 -7.05 -31.15
CA HIS A 194 -20.53 -6.26 -32.33
C HIS A 194 -21.92 -6.62 -32.87
N LEU A 195 -22.55 -5.68 -33.56
CA LEU A 195 -23.74 -5.96 -34.36
C LEU A 195 -23.37 -5.85 -35.82
N THR A 196 -23.32 -7.00 -36.49
CA THR A 196 -23.13 -7.08 -37.93
C THR A 196 -24.40 -6.67 -38.68
N ARG A 197 -24.28 -6.41 -39.98
CA ARG A 197 -25.46 -6.19 -40.84
C ARG A 197 -26.33 -7.44 -40.85
N GLU A 198 -25.68 -8.59 -40.94
CA GLU A 198 -26.28 -9.91 -41.05
C GLU A 198 -27.12 -10.25 -39.81
N GLU A 199 -26.68 -9.89 -38.60
CA GLU A 199 -27.44 -10.04 -37.36
C GLU A 199 -28.62 -9.06 -37.25
N LEU A 200 -28.44 -7.82 -37.73
CA LEU A 200 -29.52 -6.83 -37.79
C LEU A 200 -30.60 -7.23 -38.81
N ASP A 201 -30.21 -7.77 -39.96
CA ASP A 201 -31.10 -8.27 -41.00
C ASP A 201 -31.84 -9.53 -40.51
N ALA A 202 -31.14 -10.49 -39.87
CA ALA A 202 -31.76 -11.67 -39.25
C ALA A 202 -32.72 -11.31 -38.10
N MET A 203 -32.40 -10.28 -37.30
CA MET A 203 -33.34 -9.72 -36.34
C MET A 203 -34.55 -9.10 -37.05
N PHE A 204 -34.33 -8.32 -38.11
CA PHE A 204 -35.39 -7.66 -38.86
C PHE A 204 -36.39 -8.68 -39.40
N ASP A 205 -35.94 -9.72 -40.09
CA ASP A 205 -36.78 -10.79 -40.64
C ASP A 205 -37.61 -11.50 -39.55
N ARG A 206 -36.97 -11.78 -38.41
CA ARG A 206 -37.63 -12.39 -37.24
C ARG A 206 -38.76 -11.52 -36.66
N LEU A 207 -38.58 -10.19 -36.66
CA LEU A 207 -39.56 -9.23 -36.14
C LEU A 207 -40.64 -8.88 -37.18
N SER A 208 -40.26 -8.76 -38.45
CA SER A 208 -41.15 -8.38 -39.54
C SER A 208 -42.09 -9.51 -39.92
N ARG A 209 -41.66 -10.77 -39.76
CA ARG A 209 -42.42 -12.00 -40.11
C ARG A 209 -42.86 -12.00 -41.58
N GLY A 210 -41.96 -11.59 -42.47
CA GLY A 210 -42.21 -11.50 -43.92
C GLY A 210 -42.90 -10.21 -44.38
N ARG A 211 -42.98 -9.20 -43.51
CA ARG A 211 -43.34 -7.81 -43.88
C ARG A 211 -42.08 -7.00 -44.20
N ASP A 212 -42.26 -5.86 -44.84
CA ASP A 212 -41.22 -4.85 -45.09
C ASP A 212 -40.97 -3.93 -43.87
N HIS A 213 -41.63 -4.19 -42.73
CA HIS A 213 -41.51 -3.44 -41.49
C HIS A 213 -41.87 -4.29 -40.27
N PHE A 214 -41.47 -3.82 -39.08
CA PHE A 214 -42.00 -4.27 -37.79
C PHE A 214 -42.45 -3.06 -36.97
N THR A 215 -43.43 -3.24 -36.07
CA THR A 215 -43.96 -2.16 -35.24
C THR A 215 -43.22 -2.04 -33.90
N ALA A 216 -43.41 -0.92 -33.20
CA ALA A 216 -42.99 -0.77 -31.82
C ALA A 216 -43.68 -1.77 -30.86
N ASP A 217 -44.77 -2.42 -31.28
CA ASP A 217 -45.34 -3.55 -30.53
C ASP A 217 -44.58 -4.85 -30.81
N ASP A 218 -44.32 -5.22 -32.08
CA ASP A 218 -43.51 -6.39 -32.44
C ASP A 218 -42.14 -6.38 -31.73
N PHE A 219 -41.48 -5.21 -31.70
CA PHE A 219 -40.22 -4.99 -30.98
C PHE A 219 -40.38 -5.20 -29.47
N ARG A 220 -41.38 -4.56 -28.83
CA ARG A 220 -41.66 -4.75 -27.39
C ARG A 220 -42.00 -6.21 -27.06
N GLN A 221 -42.76 -6.91 -27.89
CA GLN A 221 -43.10 -8.32 -27.69
C GLN A 221 -41.87 -9.24 -27.75
N ALA A 222 -40.86 -8.92 -28.56
CA ALA A 222 -39.63 -9.70 -28.67
C ALA A 222 -38.60 -9.37 -27.56
N PHE A 223 -38.52 -8.11 -27.13
CA PHE A 223 -37.47 -7.65 -26.22
C PHE A 223 -37.88 -7.51 -24.75
N LEU A 224 -39.16 -7.22 -24.45
CA LEU A 224 -39.63 -7.28 -23.06
C LEU A 224 -39.73 -8.74 -22.60
N PRO A 225 -39.13 -9.13 -21.46
CA PRO A 225 -39.22 -10.48 -20.95
C PRO A 225 -40.66 -10.84 -20.56
N ARG A 226 -41.09 -12.05 -20.96
CA ARG A 226 -42.32 -12.69 -20.48
C ARG A 226 -41.90 -13.89 -19.61
N GLY A 227 -42.18 -13.84 -18.31
CA GLY A 227 -41.72 -14.81 -17.31
C GLY A 227 -40.64 -14.27 -16.37
N SER A 228 -40.26 -15.05 -15.36
CA SER A 228 -39.20 -14.70 -14.40
C SER A 228 -37.83 -14.65 -15.09
N GLY A 229 -36.98 -13.72 -14.64
CA GLY A 229 -35.69 -13.41 -15.29
C GLY A 229 -34.55 -14.39 -15.01
N GLY A 230 -34.84 -15.67 -14.77
CA GLY A 230 -33.86 -16.68 -14.39
C GLY A 230 -33.07 -17.28 -15.56
N PHE A 231 -32.29 -18.32 -15.24
CA PHE A 231 -31.55 -19.16 -16.20
C PHE A 231 -32.44 -19.72 -17.33
N SER A 232 -31.85 -19.99 -18.49
CA SER A 232 -32.55 -20.73 -19.56
C SER A 232 -32.99 -22.11 -19.06
N PRO A 233 -34.05 -22.73 -19.63
CA PRO A 233 -34.36 -24.12 -19.37
C PRO A 233 -33.13 -25.01 -19.63
N GLY A 234 -32.64 -25.69 -18.60
CA GLY A 234 -31.42 -26.51 -18.61
C GLY A 234 -30.18 -25.86 -17.98
N ASP A 235 -30.08 -24.53 -17.91
CA ASP A 235 -28.88 -23.83 -17.41
C ASP A 235 -28.85 -23.65 -15.87
N ALA A 236 -29.98 -23.87 -15.19
CA ALA A 236 -30.13 -23.59 -13.75
C ALA A 236 -29.32 -24.57 -12.88
N PRO A 237 -28.35 -24.10 -12.06
CA PRO A 237 -27.49 -24.96 -11.27
C PRO A 237 -28.20 -25.49 -10.02
N THR A 238 -27.80 -26.69 -9.58
CA THR A 238 -28.24 -27.24 -8.29
C THR A 238 -27.40 -26.67 -7.14
N ILE A 239 -27.92 -26.70 -5.90
CA ILE A 239 -27.13 -26.34 -4.70
C ILE A 239 -25.82 -27.14 -4.64
N PRO A 240 -25.79 -28.49 -4.81
CA PRO A 240 -24.54 -29.25 -4.91
C PRO A 240 -23.58 -28.75 -6.01
N THR A 241 -24.09 -28.35 -7.18
CA THR A 241 -23.28 -27.78 -8.28
C THR A 241 -22.62 -26.48 -7.84
N LEU A 242 -23.38 -25.55 -7.27
CA LEU A 242 -22.85 -24.26 -6.81
C LEU A 242 -21.84 -24.42 -5.66
N VAL A 243 -22.08 -25.33 -4.72
CA VAL A 243 -21.13 -25.62 -3.63
C VAL A 243 -19.83 -26.22 -4.19
N LYS A 244 -19.90 -27.13 -5.16
CA LYS A 244 -18.70 -27.66 -5.85
C LYS A 244 -17.94 -26.56 -6.58
N GLY A 245 -18.63 -25.75 -7.40
CA GLY A 245 -18.03 -24.64 -8.15
C GLY A 245 -17.41 -23.58 -7.25
N LEU A 246 -17.96 -23.34 -6.05
CA LEU A 246 -17.34 -22.48 -5.04
C LEU A 246 -16.01 -23.05 -4.55
N PHE A 247 -15.98 -24.32 -4.11
CA PHE A 247 -14.76 -24.96 -3.62
C PHE A 247 -13.72 -25.22 -4.71
N ALA A 248 -14.13 -25.34 -5.98
CA ALA A 248 -13.25 -25.44 -7.15
C ALA A 248 -12.72 -24.08 -7.65
N GLY A 249 -13.28 -22.96 -7.18
CA GLY A 249 -12.93 -21.61 -7.61
C GLY A 249 -13.54 -21.18 -8.94
N GLU A 250 -14.46 -21.97 -9.51
CA GLU A 250 -15.13 -21.73 -10.80
C GLU A 250 -16.06 -20.52 -10.73
N ILE A 251 -16.87 -20.43 -9.67
CA ILE A 251 -17.80 -19.29 -9.50
C ILE A 251 -17.17 -18.11 -8.73
N GLY A 252 -15.94 -18.26 -8.20
CA GLY A 252 -15.17 -17.18 -7.59
C GLY A 252 -14.17 -17.62 -6.52
N SER A 253 -13.23 -16.74 -6.17
CA SER A 253 -12.09 -17.07 -5.28
C SER A 253 -12.46 -17.01 -3.78
N MET A 254 -11.87 -17.90 -2.97
CA MET A 254 -12.05 -17.93 -1.51
C MET A 254 -11.52 -16.70 -0.78
N GLY A 255 -10.40 -16.13 -1.26
CA GLY A 255 -9.87 -14.87 -0.75
C GLY A 255 -10.63 -13.67 -1.30
N GLU A 256 -10.64 -12.58 -0.54
CA GLU A 256 -11.31 -11.32 -0.94
C GLU A 256 -10.45 -10.49 -1.90
N GLY A 257 -9.12 -10.72 -1.93
CA GLY A 257 -8.15 -9.92 -2.66
C GLY A 257 -7.81 -8.60 -1.94
N PRO A 258 -6.82 -7.82 -2.43
CA PRO A 258 -6.38 -6.58 -1.78
C PRO A 258 -7.53 -5.60 -1.56
N ALA A 259 -7.49 -4.82 -0.49
CA ALA A 259 -8.43 -3.73 -0.25
C ALA A 259 -7.98 -2.44 -0.95
N VAL A 260 -8.89 -1.46 -1.06
CA VAL A 260 -8.51 -0.13 -1.53
C VAL A 260 -7.56 0.52 -0.53
N GLY A 261 -6.42 1.01 -1.03
CA GLY A 261 -5.32 1.55 -0.25
C GLY A 261 -4.16 0.56 -0.03
N ASP A 262 -4.41 -0.74 -0.17
CA ASP A 262 -3.36 -1.76 -0.11
C ASP A 262 -2.48 -1.71 -1.35
N LYS A 263 -1.28 -2.30 -1.26
CA LYS A 263 -0.43 -2.53 -2.42
C LYS A 263 -1.03 -3.64 -3.27
N ALA A 264 -0.95 -3.46 -4.59
CA ALA A 264 -1.24 -4.48 -5.57
C ALA A 264 -0.24 -5.65 -5.41
N PRO A 265 -0.68 -6.90 -5.11
CA PRO A 265 0.21 -8.06 -5.09
C PRO A 265 0.94 -8.24 -6.42
N ASP A 266 2.27 -8.30 -6.40
CA ASP A 266 3.04 -8.46 -7.63
C ASP A 266 2.90 -9.89 -8.20
N PHE A 267 2.98 -10.01 -9.52
CA PHE A 267 3.00 -11.28 -10.24
C PHE A 267 3.95 -11.20 -11.42
N SER A 268 4.45 -12.35 -11.88
CA SER A 268 5.11 -12.49 -13.17
C SER A 268 4.39 -13.57 -13.97
N LEU A 269 3.70 -13.19 -15.04
CA LEU A 269 2.89 -14.09 -15.86
C LEU A 269 3.35 -14.07 -17.32
N GLU A 270 3.11 -15.16 -18.04
CA GLU A 270 3.45 -15.27 -19.46
C GLU A 270 2.39 -14.57 -20.32
N VAL A 271 2.84 -13.89 -21.38
CA VAL A 271 1.95 -13.42 -22.44
C VAL A 271 1.35 -14.62 -23.17
N ALA A 272 0.07 -14.53 -23.53
CA ALA A 272 -0.64 -15.62 -24.23
C ALA A 272 0.04 -15.96 -25.58
N GLU A 273 0.54 -14.96 -26.30
CA GLU A 273 1.39 -15.11 -27.47
C GLU A 273 2.88 -15.07 -27.09
N GLY A 274 3.56 -16.20 -27.29
CA GLY A 274 5.02 -16.31 -27.13
C GLY A 274 5.48 -16.78 -25.75
N GLN A 275 6.72 -16.41 -25.42
CA GLN A 275 7.44 -16.81 -24.21
C GLN A 275 7.80 -15.62 -23.31
N GLU A 276 7.38 -14.41 -23.66
CA GLU A 276 7.63 -13.22 -22.86
C GLU A 276 6.85 -13.26 -21.54
N ARG A 277 7.42 -12.67 -20.49
CA ARG A 277 6.78 -12.53 -19.19
C ARG A 277 6.61 -11.07 -18.83
N VAL A 278 5.40 -10.71 -18.42
CA VAL A 278 5.10 -9.41 -17.83
C VAL A 278 5.09 -9.56 -16.31
N GLN A 279 5.92 -8.77 -15.64
CA GLN A 279 5.83 -8.57 -14.20
C GLN A 279 4.92 -7.37 -13.94
N LEU A 280 3.90 -7.48 -13.08
CA LEU A 280 2.98 -6.37 -12.81
C LEU A 280 3.74 -5.10 -12.40
N PHE A 281 4.76 -5.24 -11.54
CA PHE A 281 5.57 -4.12 -11.15
C PHE A 281 6.19 -3.35 -12.34
N SER A 282 6.59 -4.01 -13.43
CA SER A 282 7.19 -3.31 -14.58
C SER A 282 6.23 -2.29 -15.24
N LEU A 283 4.92 -2.43 -15.01
CA LEU A 283 3.87 -1.53 -15.48
C LEU A 283 3.60 -0.37 -14.51
N ILE A 284 4.08 -0.43 -13.26
CA ILE A 284 3.81 0.57 -12.23
C ILE A 284 4.78 1.76 -12.34
N GLY A 285 4.24 2.98 -12.30
CA GLY A 285 5.02 4.19 -12.03
C GLY A 285 4.62 5.41 -12.86
N LYS A 286 4.80 5.36 -14.19
CA LYS A 286 4.49 6.51 -15.08
C LYS A 286 2.99 6.69 -15.33
N LYS A 287 2.25 5.59 -15.32
CA LYS A 287 0.81 5.49 -15.63
C LYS A 287 0.12 4.64 -14.55
N PRO A 288 -1.17 4.83 -14.26
CA PRO A 288 -1.97 3.83 -13.55
C PRO A 288 -2.05 2.52 -14.37
N VAL A 289 -2.35 1.41 -13.70
CA VAL A 289 -2.54 0.09 -14.31
C VAL A 289 -3.98 -0.37 -14.10
N VAL A 290 -4.63 -0.82 -15.17
CA VAL A 290 -5.92 -1.53 -15.12
C VAL A 290 -5.65 -3.02 -15.25
N LEU A 291 -6.18 -3.81 -14.31
CA LEU A 291 -6.20 -5.27 -14.39
C LEU A 291 -7.61 -5.76 -14.69
N CYS A 292 -7.73 -6.60 -15.72
CA CYS A 292 -8.97 -7.27 -16.09
C CYS A 292 -8.79 -8.79 -15.92
N PHE A 293 -9.40 -9.38 -14.90
CA PHE A 293 -9.43 -10.84 -14.70
C PHE A 293 -10.68 -11.42 -15.37
N GLY A 294 -10.54 -12.55 -16.07
CA GLY A 294 -11.66 -13.25 -16.71
C GLY A 294 -11.26 -14.55 -17.42
N ASN A 295 -12.24 -15.23 -18.01
CA ASN A 295 -12.10 -16.52 -18.69
C ASN A 295 -13.10 -16.67 -19.85
N PHE A 296 -12.91 -17.65 -20.72
CA PHE A 296 -13.71 -17.85 -21.94
C PHE A 296 -15.15 -18.28 -21.67
N THR A 297 -15.33 -19.22 -20.75
CA THR A 297 -16.65 -19.83 -20.48
C THR A 297 -17.62 -18.92 -19.73
N CYS A 298 -17.15 -17.85 -19.08
CA CYS A 298 -18.02 -16.87 -18.41
C CYS A 298 -18.76 -15.98 -19.43
N GLY A 299 -19.98 -16.39 -19.81
CA GLY A 299 -20.84 -15.65 -20.74
C GLY A 299 -21.05 -14.16 -20.40
N PRO A 300 -21.35 -13.77 -19.14
CA PRO A 300 -21.46 -12.37 -18.75
C PRO A 300 -20.14 -11.58 -18.88
N PHE A 301 -18.98 -12.22 -18.67
CA PHE A 301 -17.69 -11.58 -18.89
C PHE A 301 -17.44 -11.35 -20.37
N ARG A 302 -17.61 -12.37 -21.23
CA ARG A 302 -17.47 -12.22 -22.69
C ARG A 302 -18.31 -11.06 -23.22
N ALA A 303 -19.58 -10.98 -22.81
CA ALA A 303 -20.50 -9.95 -23.27
C ALA A 303 -20.27 -8.54 -22.68
N LEU A 304 -19.36 -8.38 -21.71
CA LEU A 304 -18.96 -7.08 -21.13
C LEU A 304 -17.47 -6.75 -21.38
N TYR A 305 -16.71 -7.69 -21.93
CA TYR A 305 -15.32 -7.48 -22.33
C TYR A 305 -15.13 -6.37 -23.40
N PRO A 306 -16.00 -6.26 -24.43
CA PRO A 306 -15.95 -5.16 -25.40
C PRO A 306 -16.01 -3.76 -24.78
N ASP A 307 -16.74 -3.57 -23.67
CA ASP A 307 -16.76 -2.31 -22.95
C ASP A 307 -15.39 -2.02 -22.30
N VAL A 308 -14.67 -3.05 -21.83
CA VAL A 308 -13.32 -2.92 -21.28
C VAL A 308 -12.30 -2.59 -22.39
N GLU A 309 -12.41 -3.21 -23.56
CA GLU A 309 -11.62 -2.87 -24.75
C GLU A 309 -11.89 -1.44 -25.22
N ALA A 310 -13.14 -0.98 -25.20
CA ALA A 310 -13.48 0.40 -25.51
C ALA A 310 -12.83 1.40 -24.52
N VAL A 311 -12.71 1.03 -23.24
CA VAL A 311 -11.93 1.82 -22.25
C VAL A 311 -10.43 1.74 -22.57
N PHE A 312 -9.88 0.57 -22.87
CA PHE A 312 -8.48 0.43 -23.29
C PHE A 312 -8.13 1.34 -24.47
N GLU A 313 -8.92 1.32 -25.55
CA GLU A 313 -8.70 2.18 -26.72
C GLU A 313 -8.73 3.67 -26.38
N ARG A 314 -9.58 4.10 -25.43
CA ARG A 314 -9.62 5.50 -24.96
C ARG A 314 -8.42 5.92 -24.12
N TYR A 315 -7.76 5.01 -23.39
CA TYR A 315 -6.74 5.37 -22.40
C TYR A 315 -5.40 4.63 -22.52
N LYS A 316 -5.13 3.81 -23.54
CA LYS A 316 -3.83 3.11 -23.71
C LYS A 316 -2.60 4.04 -23.67
N ASP A 317 -2.76 5.28 -24.12
CA ASP A 317 -1.71 6.31 -24.03
C ASP A 317 -1.54 6.92 -22.63
N LYS A 318 -2.50 6.73 -21.73
CA LYS A 318 -2.55 7.32 -20.37
C LYS A 318 -2.49 6.29 -19.23
N ALA A 319 -2.87 5.06 -19.49
CA ALA A 319 -2.92 3.95 -18.54
C ALA A 319 -2.35 2.67 -19.18
N ASN A 320 -1.77 1.80 -18.37
CA ASN A 320 -1.37 0.46 -18.81
C ASN A 320 -2.54 -0.49 -18.58
N PHE A 321 -2.85 -1.37 -19.53
CA PHE A 321 -3.92 -2.36 -19.42
C PHE A 321 -3.34 -3.75 -19.62
N VAL A 322 -3.70 -4.69 -18.75
CA VAL A 322 -3.45 -6.12 -18.96
C VAL A 322 -4.68 -6.93 -18.57
N MET A 323 -5.03 -7.89 -19.41
CA MET A 323 -5.96 -8.95 -19.05
C MET A 323 -5.19 -10.11 -18.42
N VAL A 324 -5.70 -10.67 -17.32
CA VAL A 324 -5.20 -11.90 -16.72
C VAL A 324 -6.25 -12.99 -16.93
N TYR A 325 -5.90 -13.95 -17.79
CA TYR A 325 -6.71 -15.12 -18.10
C TYR A 325 -6.62 -16.14 -16.94
N VAL A 326 -7.76 -16.43 -16.32
CA VAL A 326 -7.89 -17.32 -15.16
C VAL A 326 -8.69 -18.59 -15.48
N ARG A 327 -8.86 -19.47 -14.48
CA ARG A 327 -9.76 -20.63 -14.48
C ARG A 327 -11.13 -20.37 -15.14
N GLU A 328 -11.62 -21.38 -15.86
CA GLU A 328 -12.95 -21.41 -16.47
C GLU A 328 -14.06 -21.39 -15.41
N ALA A 329 -15.11 -20.63 -15.66
CA ALA A 329 -16.29 -20.57 -14.80
C ALA A 329 -17.34 -21.65 -15.12
N HIS A 330 -17.42 -22.07 -16.39
CA HIS A 330 -18.43 -23.02 -16.88
C HIS A 330 -17.81 -24.08 -17.80
N PRO A 331 -16.84 -24.89 -17.31
CA PRO A 331 -16.21 -25.94 -18.11
C PRO A 331 -17.18 -27.08 -18.43
N ALA A 332 -16.95 -27.75 -19.56
CA ALA A 332 -17.79 -28.83 -20.08
C ALA A 332 -17.86 -30.06 -19.15
N ASP A 333 -16.83 -30.26 -18.31
CA ASP A 333 -16.74 -31.30 -17.28
C ASP A 333 -17.13 -30.82 -15.86
N GLY A 334 -17.68 -29.61 -15.74
CA GLY A 334 -18.19 -29.01 -14.50
C GLY A 334 -19.61 -28.47 -14.65
N TRP A 335 -19.85 -27.19 -14.30
CA TRP A 335 -21.12 -26.52 -14.57
C TRP A 335 -21.21 -26.07 -16.05
N LYS A 336 -21.55 -27.00 -16.93
CA LYS A 336 -21.87 -26.71 -18.34
C LYS A 336 -23.10 -25.80 -18.48
N MET A 337 -23.05 -24.88 -19.45
CA MET A 337 -24.18 -24.05 -19.88
C MET A 337 -24.51 -24.30 -21.34
N GLU A 338 -25.79 -24.50 -21.67
CA GLU A 338 -26.29 -24.72 -23.03
C GLU A 338 -26.10 -23.48 -23.92
N MET A 339 -26.14 -22.28 -23.31
CA MET A 339 -25.84 -21.04 -24.04
C MET A 339 -24.40 -21.04 -24.58
N ASN A 340 -23.43 -21.56 -23.83
CA ASN A 340 -22.04 -21.64 -24.27
C ASN A 340 -21.87 -22.63 -25.44
N THR A 341 -22.49 -23.81 -25.37
CA THR A 341 -22.49 -24.79 -26.48
C THR A 341 -23.08 -24.21 -27.77
N ARG A 342 -24.17 -23.42 -27.69
CA ARG A 342 -24.73 -22.74 -28.89
C ARG A 342 -23.78 -21.73 -29.54
N MET A 343 -22.85 -21.18 -28.76
CA MET A 343 -21.84 -20.22 -29.22
C MET A 343 -20.50 -20.89 -29.58
N GLY A 344 -20.43 -22.23 -29.58
CA GLY A 344 -19.18 -22.98 -29.82
C GLY A 344 -18.17 -22.92 -28.66
N VAL A 345 -18.55 -22.41 -27.49
CA VAL A 345 -17.68 -22.25 -26.32
C VAL A 345 -17.78 -23.50 -25.43
N GLU A 346 -17.26 -24.62 -25.90
CA GLU A 346 -17.28 -25.90 -25.17
C GLU A 346 -15.87 -26.44 -24.92
N VAL A 347 -15.34 -26.14 -23.73
CA VAL A 347 -13.98 -26.51 -23.31
C VAL A 347 -14.00 -27.20 -21.95
N THR A 348 -13.20 -28.26 -21.78
CA THR A 348 -12.96 -28.88 -20.47
C THR A 348 -12.01 -28.02 -19.64
N GLN A 349 -12.11 -28.10 -18.32
CA GLN A 349 -11.22 -27.39 -17.38
C GLN A 349 -9.75 -27.76 -17.65
N PRO A 350 -8.87 -26.80 -18.01
CA PRO A 350 -7.44 -27.07 -18.19
C PRO A 350 -6.78 -27.68 -16.95
N LYS A 351 -5.89 -28.65 -17.18
CA LYS A 351 -5.13 -29.42 -16.18
C LYS A 351 -3.65 -29.08 -16.16
N ASN A 352 -3.15 -28.36 -17.16
CA ASN A 352 -1.80 -27.82 -17.23
C ASN A 352 -1.76 -26.46 -17.97
N ARG A 353 -0.60 -25.81 -17.96
CA ARG A 353 -0.40 -24.49 -18.57
C ARG A 353 -0.62 -24.48 -20.08
N GLU A 354 -0.23 -25.53 -20.80
CA GLU A 354 -0.34 -25.57 -22.27
C GLU A 354 -1.81 -25.71 -22.70
N GLU A 355 -2.59 -26.54 -22.01
CA GLU A 355 -4.05 -26.59 -22.17
C GLU A 355 -4.71 -25.23 -21.86
N ARG A 356 -4.26 -24.54 -20.80
CA ARG A 356 -4.79 -23.22 -20.45
C ARG A 356 -4.44 -22.16 -21.51
N LYS A 357 -3.22 -22.20 -22.07
CA LYS A 357 -2.83 -21.36 -23.22
C LYS A 357 -3.67 -21.66 -24.45
N ALA A 358 -3.98 -22.94 -24.73
CA ALA A 358 -4.82 -23.32 -25.86
C ALA A 358 -6.26 -22.79 -25.72
N VAL A 359 -6.88 -22.89 -24.53
CA VAL A 359 -8.22 -22.33 -24.28
C VAL A 359 -8.19 -20.79 -24.30
N CYS A 360 -7.16 -20.16 -23.73
CA CYS A 360 -6.93 -18.72 -23.88
C CYS A 360 -6.77 -18.30 -25.35
N GLY A 361 -6.20 -19.15 -26.20
CA GLY A 361 -6.13 -18.96 -27.65
C GLY A 361 -7.52 -18.81 -28.27
N GLN A 362 -8.44 -19.74 -27.97
CA GLN A 362 -9.82 -19.69 -28.45
C GLN A 362 -10.57 -18.43 -28.00
N PHE A 363 -10.37 -17.99 -26.75
CA PHE A 363 -10.86 -16.70 -26.28
C PHE A 363 -10.34 -15.53 -27.12
N ARG A 364 -9.05 -15.54 -27.47
CA ARG A 364 -8.43 -14.47 -28.28
C ARG A 364 -8.91 -14.48 -29.72
N ASP A 365 -9.12 -15.65 -30.31
CA ASP A 365 -9.64 -15.78 -31.68
C ASP A 365 -11.07 -15.23 -31.80
N MET A 366 -11.90 -15.45 -30.76
CA MET A 366 -13.26 -14.92 -30.67
C MET A 366 -13.30 -13.42 -30.32
N MET A 367 -12.70 -13.03 -29.19
CA MET A 367 -12.86 -11.68 -28.61
C MET A 367 -11.85 -10.65 -29.14
N LYS A 368 -10.82 -11.08 -29.88
CA LYS A 368 -9.79 -10.25 -30.55
C LYS A 368 -9.25 -9.11 -29.68
N PRO A 369 -8.75 -9.41 -28.46
CA PRO A 369 -8.36 -8.39 -27.49
C PRO A 369 -7.20 -7.53 -28.00
N GLY A 370 -7.37 -6.21 -27.88
CA GLY A 370 -6.34 -5.22 -28.21
C GLY A 370 -5.32 -5.04 -27.09
N MET A 371 -5.71 -5.30 -25.84
CA MET A 371 -4.80 -5.27 -24.70
C MET A 371 -3.99 -6.58 -24.54
N THR A 372 -2.84 -6.51 -23.88
CA THR A 372 -2.01 -7.69 -23.61
C THR A 372 -2.74 -8.67 -22.70
N VAL A 373 -2.93 -9.90 -23.18
CA VAL A 373 -3.46 -11.02 -22.39
C VAL A 373 -2.30 -11.82 -21.78
N LEU A 374 -2.34 -11.98 -20.47
CA LEU A 374 -1.43 -12.78 -19.66
C LEU A 374 -2.16 -14.03 -19.18
N VAL A 375 -1.48 -15.17 -19.11
CA VAL A 375 -2.07 -16.43 -18.66
C VAL A 375 -1.61 -16.73 -17.24
N ASP A 376 -2.55 -16.85 -16.29
CA ASP A 376 -2.23 -17.22 -14.91
C ASP A 376 -1.82 -18.70 -14.83
N ASP A 377 -0.95 -19.03 -13.86
CA ASP A 377 -0.50 -20.41 -13.65
C ASP A 377 -1.67 -21.34 -13.29
N ILE A 378 -1.53 -22.64 -13.54
CA ILE A 378 -2.60 -23.64 -13.40
C ILE A 378 -3.23 -23.70 -12.00
N HIS A 379 -2.50 -23.28 -10.98
CA HIS A 379 -2.96 -23.17 -9.59
C HIS A 379 -3.61 -21.81 -9.23
N ASP A 380 -3.83 -20.95 -10.22
CA ASP A 380 -4.46 -19.64 -10.10
C ASP A 380 -3.85 -18.70 -9.02
N PRO A 381 -2.52 -18.54 -8.93
CA PRO A 381 -1.90 -17.72 -7.89
C PRO A 381 -2.28 -16.23 -8.03
N ALA A 382 -2.28 -15.66 -9.24
CA ALA A 382 -2.67 -14.26 -9.43
C ALA A 382 -4.18 -14.09 -9.28
N GLY A 383 -4.98 -14.98 -9.86
CA GLY A 383 -6.43 -15.03 -9.69
C GLY A 383 -6.85 -15.16 -8.22
N THR A 384 -6.15 -15.97 -7.42
CA THR A 384 -6.39 -16.08 -5.98
C THR A 384 -5.98 -14.81 -5.23
N ALA A 385 -4.78 -14.27 -5.50
CA ALA A 385 -4.27 -13.07 -4.85
C ALA A 385 -5.16 -11.84 -5.11
N TYR A 386 -5.76 -11.73 -6.30
CA TYR A 386 -6.67 -10.64 -6.68
C TYR A 386 -8.15 -10.97 -6.53
N SER A 387 -8.51 -12.17 -6.09
CA SER A 387 -9.92 -12.62 -6.10
C SER A 387 -10.57 -12.47 -7.48
N GLY A 388 -9.81 -12.79 -8.53
CA GLY A 388 -10.10 -12.48 -9.93
C GLY A 388 -11.18 -13.35 -10.57
N MET A 389 -11.49 -14.50 -9.99
CA MET A 389 -12.53 -15.41 -10.51
C MET A 389 -13.94 -14.93 -10.08
N PRO A 390 -14.98 -15.10 -10.93
CA PRO A 390 -14.90 -15.55 -12.31
C PRO A 390 -14.47 -14.41 -13.26
N ALA A 391 -14.71 -13.16 -12.85
CA ALA A 391 -14.17 -11.96 -13.49
C ALA A 391 -14.03 -10.81 -12.47
N ARG A 392 -13.00 -9.97 -12.61
CA ARG A 392 -12.77 -8.81 -11.72
C ARG A 392 -11.98 -7.68 -12.38
N LEU A 393 -12.21 -6.45 -11.93
CA LEU A 393 -11.57 -5.23 -12.41
C LEU A 393 -10.87 -4.50 -11.25
N TYR A 394 -9.62 -4.11 -11.47
CA TYR A 394 -8.86 -3.25 -10.56
C TYR A 394 -8.29 -2.04 -11.29
N VAL A 395 -8.24 -0.90 -10.60
CA VAL A 395 -7.34 0.21 -10.97
C VAL A 395 -6.29 0.34 -9.89
N ILE A 396 -5.03 0.34 -10.32
CA ILE A 396 -3.83 0.51 -9.50
C ILE A 396 -3.23 1.87 -9.86
N ASP A 397 -2.92 2.69 -8.87
CA ASP A 397 -2.34 4.01 -9.10
C ASP A 397 -0.84 3.96 -9.48
N THR A 398 -0.29 5.12 -9.78
CA THR A 398 1.14 5.34 -10.06
C THR A 398 2.09 5.01 -8.89
N GLN A 399 1.57 4.62 -7.72
CA GLN A 399 2.36 4.12 -6.57
C GLN A 399 2.30 2.59 -6.43
N GLY A 400 1.48 1.90 -7.21
CA GLY A 400 1.21 0.48 -7.05
C GLY A 400 0.18 0.18 -5.96
N LYS A 401 -0.65 1.15 -5.56
CA LYS A 401 -1.76 0.92 -4.63
C LYS A 401 -3.06 0.68 -5.39
N VAL A 402 -3.87 -0.25 -4.88
CA VAL A 402 -5.24 -0.45 -5.36
C VAL A 402 -6.07 0.78 -5.01
N VAL A 403 -6.54 1.50 -6.02
CA VAL A 403 -7.43 2.66 -5.85
C VAL A 403 -8.87 2.36 -6.27
N PHE A 404 -9.08 1.25 -6.97
CA PHE A 404 -10.40 0.71 -7.28
C PHE A 404 -10.37 -0.82 -7.31
N LYS A 405 -11.45 -1.41 -6.82
CA LYS A 405 -11.77 -2.83 -6.86
C LYS A 405 -13.27 -2.95 -7.06
N ASN A 406 -13.71 -3.52 -8.17
CA ASN A 406 -15.14 -3.69 -8.39
C ASN A 406 -15.77 -4.74 -7.46
N GLY A 407 -17.10 -4.73 -7.38
CA GLY A 407 -17.87 -5.83 -6.80
C GLY A 407 -17.61 -7.13 -7.58
N ARG A 408 -17.84 -8.30 -6.98
CA ARG A 408 -17.52 -9.56 -7.65
C ARG A 408 -18.30 -9.74 -8.95
N GLY A 409 -17.60 -10.18 -10.00
CA GLY A 409 -18.23 -10.61 -11.24
C GLY A 409 -19.12 -11.86 -11.01
N PRO A 410 -20.18 -12.06 -11.82
CA PRO A 410 -20.51 -11.27 -13.00
C PRO A 410 -21.24 -9.95 -12.70
N PHE A 411 -22.04 -9.86 -11.63
CA PHE A 411 -22.94 -8.72 -11.40
C PHE A 411 -22.23 -7.40 -11.02
N GLY A 412 -21.12 -7.49 -10.28
CA GLY A 412 -20.26 -6.36 -9.98
C GLY A 412 -19.26 -6.02 -11.09
N PHE A 413 -19.24 -6.74 -12.22
CA PHE A 413 -18.35 -6.45 -13.34
C PHE A 413 -18.87 -5.25 -14.14
N LYS A 414 -18.46 -4.04 -13.73
CA LYS A 414 -18.95 -2.76 -14.27
C LYS A 414 -17.81 -1.95 -14.90
N PRO A 415 -17.54 -2.11 -16.22
CA PRO A 415 -16.44 -1.40 -16.91
C PRO A 415 -16.52 0.13 -16.82
N GLY A 416 -17.72 0.72 -16.82
CA GLY A 416 -17.90 2.16 -16.64
C GLY A 416 -17.55 2.68 -15.24
N GLU A 417 -17.78 1.88 -14.20
CA GLU A 417 -17.38 2.20 -12.82
C GLU A 417 -15.85 2.15 -12.67
N MET A 418 -15.20 1.19 -13.36
CA MET A 418 -13.75 1.14 -13.50
C MET A 418 -13.20 2.36 -14.28
N GLU A 419 -13.84 2.75 -15.40
CA GLU A 419 -13.43 3.94 -16.16
C GLU A 419 -13.51 5.22 -15.32
N GLN A 420 -14.58 5.42 -14.56
CA GLN A 420 -14.71 6.53 -13.61
C GLN A 420 -13.51 6.57 -12.64
N ALA A 421 -13.20 5.43 -12.01
CA ALA A 421 -12.09 5.37 -11.07
C ALA A 421 -10.72 5.56 -11.75
N LEU A 422 -10.55 5.11 -13.01
CA LEU A 422 -9.36 5.37 -13.81
C LEU A 422 -9.21 6.87 -14.12
N VAL A 423 -10.27 7.53 -14.57
CA VAL A 423 -10.29 8.98 -14.82
C VAL A 423 -9.93 9.74 -13.56
N MET A 424 -10.51 9.39 -12.41
CA MET A 424 -10.20 10.03 -11.13
C MET A 424 -8.76 9.71 -10.66
N SER A 425 -8.23 8.52 -10.96
CA SER A 425 -6.82 8.17 -10.73
C SER A 425 -5.84 8.98 -11.59
N LEU A 426 -6.23 9.35 -12.82
CA LEU A 426 -5.44 10.26 -13.66
C LEU A 426 -5.41 11.67 -13.04
N LEU A 427 -6.56 12.21 -12.63
CA LEU A 427 -6.62 13.51 -11.91
C LEU A 427 -5.79 13.53 -10.62
N ASP A 428 -5.74 12.42 -9.90
CA ASP A 428 -4.94 12.28 -8.67
C ASP A 428 -3.43 12.17 -8.97
N SER A 429 -3.08 11.56 -10.11
CA SER A 429 -1.69 11.40 -10.57
C SER A 429 -1.14 12.64 -11.30
N GLU A 430 -2.00 13.46 -11.90
CA GLU A 430 -1.67 14.74 -12.54
C GLU A 430 -1.34 15.85 -11.53
N LYS A 431 -1.53 15.61 -10.23
CA LYS A 431 -1.03 16.53 -9.19
C LYS A 431 0.49 16.61 -9.26
N PRO A 432 1.07 17.81 -9.47
CA PRO A 432 2.45 18.04 -9.07
C PRO A 432 2.58 17.71 -7.58
N ALA A 433 3.73 17.18 -7.15
CA ALA A 433 4.09 17.26 -5.74
C ALA A 433 3.88 18.71 -5.30
N LYS A 434 3.25 18.94 -4.14
CA LYS A 434 2.93 20.30 -3.68
C LYS A 434 4.21 21.04 -3.30
N GLN A 435 4.87 21.60 -4.30
CA GLN A 435 6.08 22.41 -4.19
C GLN A 435 5.74 23.75 -3.53
N GLY A 436 5.45 23.70 -2.23
CA GLY A 436 5.50 24.88 -1.38
C GLY A 436 6.91 25.46 -1.39
N VAL A 437 7.03 26.77 -1.19
CA VAL A 437 8.31 27.50 -1.22
C VAL A 437 9.42 26.73 -0.48
N SER A 438 10.50 26.41 -1.20
CA SER A 438 11.73 25.81 -0.66
C SER A 438 12.25 26.65 0.51
N ILE A 439 12.96 26.03 1.46
CA ILE A 439 13.64 26.83 2.48
C ILE A 439 14.65 27.79 1.81
N PRO A 440 14.87 29.01 2.36
CA PRO A 440 15.90 29.92 1.87
C PRO A 440 17.27 29.25 1.92
N LEU A 441 18.09 29.50 0.90
CA LEU A 441 19.46 28.96 0.81
C LEU A 441 20.47 30.10 0.85
N GLN A 442 21.57 29.87 1.56
CA GLN A 442 22.73 30.76 1.59
C GLN A 442 23.50 30.68 0.26
N THR A 443 24.33 31.68 -0.01
CA THR A 443 25.32 31.60 -1.09
C THR A 443 26.38 30.53 -0.80
N ASP A 444 27.09 30.08 -1.83
CA ASP A 444 28.21 29.15 -1.67
C ASP A 444 29.30 29.71 -0.74
N GLU A 445 29.61 31.00 -0.84
CA GLU A 445 30.61 31.67 0.00
C GLU A 445 30.21 31.69 1.49
N GLU A 446 28.99 32.14 1.80
CA GLU A 446 28.47 32.14 3.17
C GLU A 446 28.45 30.73 3.79
N CYS A 447 28.05 29.73 2.99
CA CYS A 447 28.06 28.33 3.42
C CYS A 447 29.49 27.83 3.68
N TRP A 448 30.44 28.12 2.78
CA TRP A 448 31.87 27.77 2.94
C TRP A 448 32.58 28.49 4.09
N ASN A 449 32.01 29.57 4.60
CA ASN A 449 32.49 30.28 5.79
C ASN A 449 31.90 29.70 7.10
N ARG A 450 30.83 28.90 7.01
CA ARG A 450 30.24 28.16 8.15
C ARG A 450 30.75 26.73 8.27
N LEU A 451 31.00 26.06 7.14
CA LEU A 451 31.53 24.70 7.13
C LEU A 451 32.91 24.63 7.84
N PRO A 452 33.26 23.48 8.44
CA PRO A 452 34.61 23.25 9.00
C PRO A 452 35.74 23.55 8.02
N ARG A 453 36.95 23.71 8.57
CA ARG A 453 38.17 23.89 7.77
C ARG A 453 38.34 22.72 6.78
N LEU A 454 38.65 23.06 5.54
CA LEU A 454 39.01 22.11 4.50
C LEU A 454 40.49 21.70 4.64
N GLU A 455 40.78 20.41 4.60
CA GLU A 455 42.15 19.87 4.47
C GLU A 455 42.54 19.69 3.00
N THR A 456 41.66 19.09 2.19
CA THR A 456 41.91 18.81 0.77
C THR A 456 40.66 19.02 -0.09
N GLY A 457 40.88 19.29 -1.37
CA GLY A 457 39.85 19.69 -2.33
C GLY A 457 39.83 21.20 -2.57
N THR A 458 38.83 21.68 -3.31
CA THR A 458 38.65 23.10 -3.63
C THR A 458 37.28 23.60 -3.16
N LYS A 459 37.23 24.84 -2.67
CA LYS A 459 35.95 25.54 -2.45
C LYS A 459 35.33 25.87 -3.81
N GLY A 460 34.04 25.59 -3.98
CA GLY A 460 33.31 25.76 -5.24
C GLY A 460 31.81 25.63 -5.03
N ALA A 461 31.04 25.33 -6.09
CA ALA A 461 29.59 25.11 -5.97
C ALA A 461 29.27 23.93 -5.01
N LEU A 462 28.44 24.19 -4.01
CA LEU A 462 27.89 23.21 -3.08
C LEU A 462 26.50 22.74 -3.54
N PRO A 463 26.12 21.50 -3.22
CA PRO A 463 24.74 21.04 -3.41
C PRO A 463 23.79 21.87 -2.56
N ASN A 464 22.61 22.20 -3.09
CA ASN A 464 21.60 23.00 -2.41
C ASN A 464 21.12 22.35 -1.10
N TRP A 465 21.13 21.01 -1.03
CA TRP A 465 20.83 20.28 0.22
C TRP A 465 21.91 20.50 1.30
N ALA A 466 23.18 20.69 0.93
CA ALA A 466 24.25 20.93 1.87
C ALA A 466 24.14 22.34 2.47
N LYS A 467 23.81 23.34 1.63
CA LYS A 467 23.52 24.73 2.05
C LYS A 467 22.38 24.79 3.07
N ALA A 468 21.30 24.05 2.79
CA ALA A 468 20.14 23.91 3.67
C ALA A 468 20.51 23.37 5.07
N VAL A 469 21.26 22.27 5.14
CA VAL A 469 21.66 21.66 6.43
C VAL A 469 22.68 22.55 7.15
N ALA A 470 23.63 23.16 6.43
CA ALA A 470 24.72 23.94 7.00
C ALA A 470 24.29 25.26 7.69
N GLU A 471 23.08 25.77 7.46
CA GLU A 471 22.57 26.92 8.20
C GLU A 471 22.51 26.64 9.72
N GLN A 472 22.09 25.44 10.10
CA GLN A 472 21.87 25.05 11.50
C GLN A 472 22.86 23.96 11.99
N LEU A 473 23.38 23.12 11.08
CA LEU A 473 24.22 21.96 11.38
C LEU A 473 25.47 21.88 10.45
N PRO A 474 26.39 22.86 10.49
CA PRO A 474 27.53 22.93 9.56
C PRO A 474 28.51 21.74 9.65
N ARG A 475 28.76 21.19 10.85
CA ARG A 475 29.65 20.02 11.01
C ARG A 475 28.98 18.77 10.45
N THR A 476 27.68 18.62 10.66
CA THR A 476 26.87 17.53 10.09
C THR A 476 26.81 17.63 8.57
N ALA A 477 26.63 18.82 8.01
CA ALA A 477 26.63 19.05 6.57
C ALA A 477 27.97 18.63 5.92
N ALA A 478 29.10 18.98 6.55
CA ALA A 478 30.42 18.55 6.10
C ALA A 478 30.62 17.03 6.18
N ALA A 479 30.22 16.38 7.28
CA ALA A 479 30.28 14.92 7.39
C ALA A 479 29.37 14.24 6.33
N MET A 480 28.19 14.82 6.07
CA MET A 480 27.24 14.34 5.07
C MET A 480 27.76 14.51 3.63
N LEU A 481 28.61 15.49 3.34
CA LEU A 481 29.32 15.61 2.05
C LEU A 481 30.31 14.46 1.84
N GLU A 482 31.09 14.08 2.87
CA GLU A 482 31.98 12.91 2.79
C GLU A 482 31.20 11.58 2.67
N LEU A 483 30.00 11.51 3.27
CA LEU A 483 29.06 10.39 3.12
C LEU A 483 28.45 10.30 1.70
N ASP A 484 27.99 11.41 1.11
CA ASP A 484 27.52 11.45 -0.30
C ASP A 484 28.63 11.00 -1.24
N LEU A 485 29.86 11.50 -1.04
CA LEU A 485 31.03 11.07 -1.78
C LEU A 485 31.26 9.56 -1.65
N ALA A 486 31.18 9.01 -0.44
CA ALA A 486 31.36 7.57 -0.22
C ALA A 486 30.31 6.73 -0.96
N HIS A 487 29.02 7.07 -0.84
CA HIS A 487 27.95 6.36 -1.55
C HIS A 487 27.99 6.54 -3.08
N ARG A 488 28.52 7.67 -3.58
CA ARG A 488 28.62 7.94 -5.02
C ARG A 488 29.90 7.41 -5.67
N THR A 489 30.98 7.19 -4.92
CA THR A 489 32.29 6.79 -5.47
C THR A 489 32.89 5.51 -4.88
N LYS A 490 32.76 5.26 -3.57
CA LYS A 490 33.52 4.22 -2.82
C LYS A 490 32.79 2.88 -2.61
N SER A 491 31.48 2.83 -2.82
CA SER A 491 30.70 1.58 -2.72
C SER A 491 31.29 0.46 -3.61
N PRO A 492 31.33 -0.81 -3.16
CA PRO A 492 31.93 -1.94 -3.87
C PRO A 492 31.05 -2.49 -5.02
N LEU A 493 29.92 -1.82 -5.28
CA LEU A 493 29.09 -2.07 -6.46
C LEU A 493 29.68 -1.38 -7.69
N ASP A 494 29.49 -2.00 -8.85
CA ASP A 494 29.80 -1.40 -10.14
C ASP A 494 29.21 0.03 -10.24
N PRO A 495 29.96 1.05 -10.73
CA PRO A 495 29.49 2.43 -10.77
C PRO A 495 28.19 2.64 -11.56
N ALA A 496 27.98 1.88 -12.65
CA ALA A 496 26.76 1.98 -13.44
C ALA A 496 25.59 1.35 -12.68
N LEU A 497 25.74 0.13 -12.17
CA LEU A 497 24.71 -0.56 -11.36
C LEU A 497 24.29 0.29 -10.14
N ARG A 498 25.28 0.84 -9.42
CA ARG A 498 25.08 1.74 -8.28
C ARG A 498 24.26 2.99 -8.66
N SER A 499 24.55 3.57 -9.82
CA SER A 499 23.81 4.75 -10.31
C SER A 499 22.38 4.40 -10.71
N LYS A 500 22.17 3.26 -11.39
CA LYS A 500 20.82 2.74 -11.71
C LYS A 500 20.01 2.45 -10.43
N MET A 501 20.61 1.83 -9.41
CA MET A 501 19.96 1.55 -8.13
C MET A 501 19.59 2.83 -7.37
N ARG A 502 20.47 3.83 -7.31
CA ARG A 502 20.14 5.15 -6.73
C ARG A 502 18.99 5.83 -7.46
N TRP A 503 18.97 5.76 -8.79
CA TRP A 503 17.85 6.26 -9.58
C TRP A 503 16.54 5.53 -9.28
N MET A 504 16.58 4.20 -9.08
CA MET A 504 15.38 3.42 -8.74
C MET A 504 14.81 3.79 -7.37
N VAL A 505 15.66 4.00 -6.37
CA VAL A 505 15.26 4.50 -5.04
C VAL A 505 14.60 5.88 -5.17
N ALA A 506 15.27 6.81 -5.88
CA ALA A 506 14.76 8.16 -6.11
C ALA A 506 13.44 8.19 -6.90
N LYS A 507 13.29 7.33 -7.92
CA LYS A 507 12.04 7.16 -8.68
C LYS A 507 10.92 6.62 -7.80
N ALA A 508 11.20 5.63 -6.97
CA ALA A 508 10.24 5.05 -6.03
C ALA A 508 9.78 6.06 -4.95
N ASN A 509 10.68 6.94 -4.48
CA ASN A 509 10.34 8.03 -3.56
C ASN A 509 9.77 9.29 -4.25
N ARG A 510 9.75 9.35 -5.60
CA ARG A 510 9.36 10.53 -6.41
C ARG A 510 10.28 11.76 -6.20
N CYS A 511 11.56 11.53 -5.95
CA CYS A 511 12.55 12.59 -5.74
C CYS A 511 13.25 12.97 -7.06
N ASP A 512 12.78 14.01 -7.74
CA ASP A 512 13.34 14.48 -9.03
C ASP A 512 14.80 14.95 -8.93
N TYR A 513 15.20 15.57 -7.81
CA TYR A 513 16.59 15.96 -7.56
C TYR A 513 17.51 14.73 -7.64
N ALA A 514 17.27 13.74 -6.79
CA ALA A 514 18.09 12.53 -6.70
C ALA A 514 18.01 11.67 -7.98
N GLN A 515 16.86 11.63 -8.67
CA GLN A 515 16.76 11.00 -9.99
C GLN A 515 17.73 11.66 -10.98
N LYS A 516 17.72 12.99 -11.10
CA LYS A 516 18.62 13.72 -12.01
C LYS A 516 20.08 13.55 -11.62
N THR A 517 20.42 13.61 -10.33
CA THR A 517 21.80 13.31 -9.86
C THR A 517 22.24 11.90 -10.22
N ALA A 518 21.38 10.89 -10.02
CA ALA A 518 21.71 9.50 -10.32
C ALA A 518 21.84 9.23 -11.84
N LEU A 519 21.03 9.88 -12.68
CA LEU A 519 21.19 9.81 -14.14
C LEU A 519 22.47 10.51 -14.62
N ALA A 520 22.81 11.68 -14.06
CA ALA A 520 24.07 12.36 -14.38
C ALA A 520 25.30 11.56 -13.93
N ASP A 521 25.21 10.83 -12.82
CA ASP A 521 26.26 9.89 -12.40
C ASP A 521 26.33 8.67 -13.34
N LEU A 522 25.19 8.11 -13.78
CA LEU A 522 25.12 7.01 -14.74
C LEU A 522 25.69 7.40 -16.12
N GLU A 523 25.35 8.57 -16.64
CA GLU A 523 25.83 9.05 -17.93
C GLU A 523 27.35 9.19 -17.95
N LYS A 524 27.96 9.69 -16.86
CA LYS A 524 29.42 9.83 -16.72
C LYS A 524 30.16 8.48 -16.74
N VAL A 525 29.54 7.40 -16.27
CA VAL A 525 30.20 6.07 -16.15
C VAL A 525 29.78 5.06 -17.21
N ALA A 526 28.65 5.25 -17.87
CA ALA A 526 28.06 4.28 -18.82
C ALA A 526 27.37 4.91 -20.05
N GLY A 527 27.50 6.24 -20.23
CA GLY A 527 27.02 6.97 -21.41
C GLY A 527 25.50 7.18 -21.48
N PRO A 528 25.04 8.05 -22.40
CA PRO A 528 23.63 8.42 -22.53
C PRO A 528 22.73 7.25 -22.99
N ALA A 529 23.27 6.26 -23.71
CA ALA A 529 22.52 5.06 -24.09
C ALA A 529 22.02 4.27 -22.87
N SER A 530 22.84 4.18 -21.81
CA SER A 530 22.45 3.52 -20.55
C SER A 530 21.34 4.29 -19.82
N VAL A 531 21.33 5.63 -19.90
CA VAL A 531 20.25 6.47 -19.39
C VAL A 531 18.94 6.24 -20.16
N ALA A 532 19.01 6.16 -21.49
CA ALA A 532 17.85 5.89 -22.34
C ALA A 532 17.22 4.51 -22.04
N ILE A 533 18.05 3.46 -21.89
CA ILE A 533 17.59 2.11 -21.52
C ILE A 533 16.93 2.11 -20.13
N LEU A 534 17.57 2.72 -19.12
CA LEU A 534 17.05 2.75 -17.76
C LEU A 534 15.69 3.48 -17.66
N THR A 535 15.57 4.61 -18.35
CA THR A 535 14.38 5.49 -18.30
C THR A 535 13.26 5.10 -19.28
N GLY A 536 13.57 4.21 -20.24
CA GLY A 536 12.69 3.66 -21.27
C GLY A 536 11.78 2.53 -20.77
N ASN A 537 11.66 1.46 -21.58
CA ASN A 537 10.83 0.29 -21.27
C ASN A 537 11.58 -0.69 -20.35
N PRO A 538 11.09 -1.02 -19.13
CA PRO A 538 11.75 -1.97 -18.24
C PRO A 538 11.96 -3.38 -18.80
N ALA A 539 11.18 -3.81 -19.80
CA ALA A 539 11.40 -5.08 -20.49
C ALA A 539 12.78 -5.14 -21.16
N GLN A 540 13.29 -4.00 -21.64
CA GLN A 540 14.58 -3.84 -22.32
C GLN A 540 15.77 -3.71 -21.35
N TRP A 541 15.56 -3.71 -20.04
CA TRP A 541 16.68 -3.68 -19.08
C TRP A 541 17.55 -4.94 -19.20
N PRO A 542 18.88 -4.82 -19.12
CA PRO A 542 19.78 -5.96 -19.00
C PRO A 542 19.35 -6.91 -17.88
N GLN A 543 19.47 -8.23 -18.11
CA GLN A 543 19.04 -9.22 -17.12
C GLN A 543 19.76 -9.06 -15.77
N SER A 544 21.03 -8.63 -15.80
CA SER A 544 21.84 -8.29 -14.61
C SER A 544 21.34 -7.09 -13.81
N ASP A 545 20.54 -6.20 -14.41
CA ASP A 545 19.98 -5.04 -13.73
C ASP A 545 18.62 -5.35 -13.08
N LYS A 546 17.81 -6.26 -13.67
CA LYS A 546 16.41 -6.46 -13.27
C LYS A 546 16.25 -6.79 -11.78
N ALA A 547 16.96 -7.79 -11.28
CA ALA A 547 16.85 -8.20 -9.87
C ALA A 547 17.43 -7.17 -8.88
N PRO A 548 18.62 -6.58 -9.09
CA PRO A 548 19.11 -5.49 -8.22
C PRO A 548 18.24 -4.23 -8.22
N LEU A 549 17.64 -3.85 -9.36
CA LEU A 549 16.73 -2.70 -9.41
C LEU A 549 15.41 -3.01 -8.70
N GLU A 550 14.87 -4.21 -8.89
CA GLU A 550 13.68 -4.64 -8.15
C GLU A 550 13.95 -4.71 -6.65
N PHE A 551 15.13 -5.17 -6.23
CA PHE A 551 15.56 -5.13 -4.84
C PHE A 551 15.66 -3.69 -4.31
N ALA A 552 16.30 -2.76 -5.04
CA ALA A 552 16.39 -1.35 -4.66
C ALA A 552 15.00 -0.69 -4.50
N ARG A 553 14.04 -1.07 -5.35
CA ARG A 553 12.65 -0.63 -5.25
C ARG A 553 11.93 -1.25 -4.06
N LEU A 554 11.96 -2.57 -3.90
CA LEU A 554 11.31 -3.25 -2.77
C LEU A 554 11.88 -2.73 -1.45
N MET A 555 13.20 -2.53 -1.35
CA MET A 555 13.84 -1.85 -0.21
C MET A 555 13.27 -0.45 0.06
N THR A 556 12.78 0.24 -0.96
CA THR A 556 12.22 1.60 -0.85
C THR A 556 10.72 1.62 -0.58
N LEU A 557 9.96 0.67 -1.14
CA LEU A 557 8.50 0.63 -1.03
C LEU A 557 8.00 -0.39 0.00
N ASP A 558 8.57 -1.59 0.05
CA ASP A 558 8.02 -2.77 0.74
C ASP A 558 9.06 -3.69 1.42
N ALA A 559 10.10 -3.11 2.03
CA ALA A 559 11.24 -3.85 2.58
C ALA A 559 10.88 -5.05 3.50
N PRO A 560 9.85 -4.97 4.39
CA PRO A 560 9.46 -6.09 5.25
C PRO A 560 8.97 -7.34 4.51
N ASN A 561 8.49 -7.20 3.26
CA ASN A 561 7.92 -8.28 2.45
C ASN A 561 8.87 -8.83 1.37
N ILE A 562 10.11 -8.32 1.29
CA ILE A 562 11.16 -8.95 0.48
C ILE A 562 11.29 -10.41 0.92
N THR A 563 11.18 -11.35 0.00
CA THR A 563 11.27 -12.79 0.33
C THR A 563 12.71 -13.22 0.55
N ASP A 564 12.92 -14.15 1.47
CA ASP A 564 14.26 -14.62 1.82
C ASP A 564 14.89 -15.41 0.66
N SER A 565 14.07 -16.06 -0.18
CA SER A 565 14.50 -16.68 -1.44
C SER A 565 15.03 -15.67 -2.47
N PHE A 566 14.41 -14.49 -2.59
CA PHE A 566 14.86 -13.44 -3.52
C PHE A 566 16.12 -12.73 -3.03
N PHE A 567 16.25 -12.51 -1.71
CA PHE A 567 17.51 -12.06 -1.14
C PHE A 567 18.62 -13.11 -1.36
N GLU A 568 18.33 -14.39 -1.16
CA GLU A 568 19.32 -15.47 -1.29
C GLU A 568 19.79 -15.68 -2.73
N SER A 569 18.92 -15.53 -3.75
CA SER A 569 19.37 -15.57 -5.15
C SER A 569 20.35 -14.44 -5.45
N LEU A 570 20.02 -13.21 -5.04
CA LEU A 570 20.92 -12.07 -5.20
C LEU A 570 22.22 -12.24 -4.41
N ARG A 571 22.19 -12.82 -3.19
CA ARG A 571 23.38 -13.13 -2.39
C ARG A 571 24.30 -14.13 -3.08
N LYS A 572 23.75 -15.19 -3.71
CA LYS A 572 24.53 -16.18 -4.46
C LYS A 572 25.19 -15.59 -5.70
N GLU A 573 24.50 -14.69 -6.40
CA GLU A 573 25.02 -14.02 -7.60
C GLU A 573 26.08 -12.95 -7.31
N ASN A 574 25.95 -12.22 -6.19
CA ASN A 574 26.74 -11.01 -5.92
C ASN A 574 27.76 -11.17 -4.78
N GLY A 575 27.57 -12.12 -3.87
CA GLY A 575 28.34 -12.26 -2.64
C GLY A 575 27.91 -11.29 -1.53
N GLU A 576 28.36 -11.57 -0.30
CA GLU A 576 27.85 -10.92 0.91
C GLU A 576 28.22 -9.42 1.00
N GLN A 577 29.45 -9.04 0.66
CA GLN A 577 29.89 -7.63 0.62
C GLN A 577 29.03 -6.79 -0.33
N LYS A 578 28.76 -7.29 -1.54
CA LYS A 578 27.93 -6.55 -2.51
C LYS A 578 26.48 -6.48 -2.05
N MET A 579 25.91 -7.55 -1.45
CA MET A 579 24.57 -7.48 -0.87
C MET A 579 24.48 -6.48 0.29
N ALA A 580 25.49 -6.43 1.17
CA ALA A 580 25.55 -5.41 2.21
C ALA A 580 25.59 -4.00 1.60
N ALA A 581 26.42 -3.79 0.57
CA ALA A 581 26.46 -2.52 -0.15
C ALA A 581 25.14 -2.16 -0.87
N MET A 582 24.40 -3.13 -1.42
CA MET A 582 23.06 -2.92 -1.99
C MET A 582 22.07 -2.43 -0.93
N VAL A 583 22.06 -3.04 0.26
CA VAL A 583 21.23 -2.62 1.39
C VAL A 583 21.61 -1.21 1.86
N LEU A 584 22.90 -0.94 2.08
CA LEU A 584 23.36 0.37 2.55
C LEU A 584 23.14 1.49 1.50
N LEU A 585 23.23 1.18 0.21
CA LEU A 585 22.94 2.12 -0.87
C LEU A 585 21.45 2.47 -0.92
N ALA A 586 20.56 1.47 -0.80
CA ALA A 586 19.12 1.70 -0.75
C ALA A 586 18.70 2.46 0.53
N ALA A 587 19.34 2.16 1.67
CA ALA A 587 19.17 2.89 2.92
C ALA A 587 19.60 4.35 2.80
N TYR A 588 20.76 4.63 2.19
CA TYR A 588 21.24 5.99 1.96
C TYR A 588 20.33 6.78 1.01
N GLY A 589 19.88 6.20 -0.10
CA GLY A 589 18.92 6.87 -0.99
C GLY A 589 17.62 7.21 -0.26
N ASN A 590 17.08 6.30 0.55
CA ASN A 590 15.86 6.55 1.34
C ASN A 590 16.01 7.66 2.39
N PHE A 591 17.23 7.90 2.88
CA PHE A 591 17.60 9.02 3.75
C PHE A 591 17.75 10.32 2.96
N GLN A 592 18.53 10.31 1.87
CA GLN A 592 18.83 11.47 1.02
C GLN A 592 17.55 12.02 0.38
N ASP A 593 16.70 11.17 -0.19
CA ASP A 593 15.43 11.56 -0.81
C ASP A 593 14.49 12.25 0.18
N ARG A 594 14.49 11.82 1.45
CA ARG A 594 13.62 12.41 2.49
C ARG A 594 14.10 13.77 2.95
N LEU A 595 15.41 13.97 3.01
CA LEU A 595 15.99 15.29 3.24
C LEU A 595 15.66 16.26 2.09
N LEU A 596 15.76 15.79 0.84
CA LEU A 596 15.44 16.56 -0.36
C LEU A 596 13.95 16.91 -0.46
N LEU A 597 13.06 15.93 -0.31
CA LEU A 597 11.61 16.11 -0.37
C LEU A 597 11.07 16.94 0.79
N GLY A 598 11.52 16.66 2.03
CA GLY A 598 10.99 17.31 3.23
C GLY A 598 11.32 18.80 3.35
N LEU A 599 12.42 19.25 2.72
CA LEU A 599 12.79 20.67 2.62
C LEU A 599 12.41 21.30 1.26
N ASN A 600 11.83 20.50 0.35
CA ASN A 600 11.58 20.82 -1.06
C ASN A 600 12.80 21.44 -1.78
N ILE A 601 13.97 20.81 -1.63
CA ILE A 601 15.23 21.28 -2.21
C ILE A 601 15.16 21.26 -3.73
N GLN A 602 15.38 22.42 -4.34
CA GLN A 602 15.49 22.55 -5.79
C GLN A 602 16.88 22.15 -6.28
N LEU A 603 16.94 21.56 -7.47
CA LEU A 603 18.21 21.24 -8.14
C LEU A 603 18.99 22.52 -8.46
N GLU A 604 20.32 22.41 -8.54
CA GLU A 604 21.19 23.51 -8.93
C GLU A 604 20.86 23.98 -10.37
N LYS A 605 21.00 25.28 -10.61
CA LYS A 605 20.60 25.95 -11.86
C LYS A 605 21.24 25.34 -13.10
N ASP A 606 22.51 24.96 -13.00
CA ASP A 606 23.32 24.44 -14.09
C ASP A 606 23.29 22.90 -14.17
N GLY A 607 22.38 22.26 -13.43
CA GLY A 607 22.21 20.80 -13.39
C GLY A 607 22.96 20.11 -12.24
N PRO A 608 22.88 18.77 -12.15
CA PRO A 608 23.36 18.03 -10.99
C PRO A 608 24.89 18.05 -10.85
N LEU A 609 25.36 18.49 -9.67
CA LEU A 609 26.79 18.51 -9.36
C LEU A 609 27.40 17.11 -9.29
N SER A 610 28.65 16.99 -9.73
CA SER A 610 29.49 15.79 -9.51
C SER A 610 29.71 15.54 -8.00
N PRO A 611 30.10 14.31 -7.59
CA PRO A 611 30.46 14.04 -6.20
C PRO A 611 31.62 14.95 -5.77
N LEU A 612 31.46 15.68 -4.66
CA LEU A 612 32.47 16.64 -4.21
C LEU A 612 33.66 15.90 -3.60
N GLN A 613 34.83 16.02 -4.24
CA GLN A 613 36.10 15.47 -3.77
C GLN A 613 36.73 16.41 -2.73
N VAL A 614 36.10 16.48 -1.56
CA VAL A 614 36.49 17.34 -0.43
C VAL A 614 36.77 16.51 0.80
N ARG A 615 37.69 16.99 1.64
CA ARG A 615 37.97 16.41 2.96
C ARG A 615 38.13 17.51 4.00
N PHE A 616 37.43 17.38 5.11
CA PHE A 616 37.44 18.35 6.20
C PHE A 616 38.39 17.94 7.32
N ASP A 617 38.76 18.90 8.16
CA ASP A 617 39.52 18.69 9.39
C ASP A 617 38.85 17.60 10.27
N PRO A 618 39.49 16.44 10.49
CA PRO A 618 38.90 15.34 11.25
C PRO A 618 38.54 15.71 12.70
N ALA A 619 39.17 16.75 13.28
CA ALA A 619 38.83 17.23 14.62
C ALA A 619 37.46 17.91 14.67
N ALA A 620 36.88 18.30 13.53
CA ALA A 620 35.52 18.81 13.47
C ALA A 620 34.45 17.72 13.68
N PHE A 621 34.79 16.44 13.50
CA PHE A 621 33.83 15.34 13.49
C PHE A 621 33.84 14.51 14.78
N GLN A 622 32.67 14.01 15.18
CA GLN A 622 32.55 13.10 16.31
C GLN A 622 32.81 11.66 15.84
N VAL A 623 34.07 11.24 15.85
CA VAL A 623 34.45 9.88 15.44
C VAL A 623 34.10 8.86 16.53
N ALA A 624 34.56 9.06 17.77
CA ALA A 624 34.31 8.12 18.87
C ALA A 624 32.81 8.00 19.20
N PRO A 625 32.30 6.81 19.60
CA PRO A 625 30.92 6.64 20.05
C PRO A 625 30.57 7.57 21.21
N ILE A 626 29.45 8.28 21.10
CA ILE A 626 28.91 9.13 22.17
C ILE A 626 27.51 8.69 22.57
N LEU A 627 27.17 8.92 23.83
CA LEU A 627 25.81 8.81 24.34
C LEU A 627 25.55 10.08 25.17
N PRO A 628 24.85 11.09 24.63
CA PRO A 628 24.45 12.27 25.40
C PRO A 628 23.64 11.87 26.63
N GLY A 629 23.97 12.47 27.78
CA GLY A 629 23.33 12.17 29.05
C GLY A 629 21.92 12.76 29.15
N GLN A 630 20.95 11.96 29.59
CA GLN A 630 19.59 12.42 29.85
C GLN A 630 19.57 13.31 31.10
N LYS A 631 19.01 14.53 30.99
CA LYS A 631 18.94 15.48 32.11
C LYS A 631 17.78 15.20 33.09
N LYS A 632 16.61 14.87 32.55
CA LYS A 632 15.37 14.57 33.29
C LYS A 632 14.47 13.70 32.41
N VAL A 633 13.76 12.73 32.97
CA VAL A 633 12.74 11.98 32.25
C VAL A 633 11.44 12.81 32.15
N PRO A 634 10.94 13.16 30.95
CA PRO A 634 9.67 13.86 30.81
C PRO A 634 8.47 12.90 31.02
N GLY A 635 7.66 13.22 32.02
CA GLY A 635 6.40 12.51 32.29
C GLY A 635 5.29 12.87 31.30
N LEU A 636 4.21 12.10 31.31
CA LEU A 636 3.01 12.37 30.53
C LEU A 636 2.16 13.48 31.17
N LEU A 637 1.45 14.22 30.33
CA LEU A 637 0.46 15.23 30.75
C LEU A 637 -0.88 14.57 31.07
N ALA A 638 -1.73 15.29 31.80
CA ALA A 638 -3.14 14.92 31.96
C ALA A 638 -3.84 14.89 30.58
N PRO A 639 -4.75 13.94 30.32
CA PRO A 639 -5.50 13.88 29.06
C PRO A 639 -6.25 15.19 28.76
N GLY A 640 -6.29 15.57 27.49
CA GLY A 640 -6.84 16.84 27.05
C GLY A 640 -7.31 16.81 25.61
N LYS A 641 -7.20 17.94 24.90
CA LYS A 641 -7.48 18.00 23.46
C LYS A 641 -6.16 17.95 22.69
N SER A 642 -6.03 17.00 21.77
CA SER A 642 -4.86 16.97 20.87
C SER A 642 -4.82 18.20 19.95
N VAL A 643 -3.61 18.70 19.69
CA VAL A 643 -3.37 19.83 18.79
C VAL A 643 -3.20 19.39 17.33
N VAL A 644 -3.15 18.08 17.07
CA VAL A 644 -3.09 17.49 15.72
C VAL A 644 -4.35 16.68 15.41
N PRO A 645 -4.72 16.51 14.13
CA PRO A 645 -5.90 15.70 13.77
C PRO A 645 -5.74 14.22 14.14
N THR A 646 -6.78 13.65 14.74
CA THR A 646 -6.90 12.21 14.99
C THR A 646 -7.04 11.46 13.66
N GLU A 647 -6.16 10.50 13.39
CA GLU A 647 -6.29 9.57 12.26
C GLU A 647 -6.82 8.22 12.75
N SER A 648 -8.04 7.87 12.34
CA SER A 648 -8.71 6.61 12.73
C SER A 648 -7.94 5.37 12.29
N ALA A 649 -7.24 5.43 11.16
CA ALA A 649 -6.40 4.33 10.67
C ALA A 649 -5.19 4.04 11.60
N TRP A 650 -4.63 5.05 12.25
CA TRP A 650 -3.45 4.89 13.11
C TRP A 650 -3.73 3.99 14.32
N GLY A 651 -4.92 4.14 14.92
CA GLY A 651 -5.33 3.38 16.12
C GLY A 651 -5.72 1.93 15.86
N LYS A 652 -5.79 1.46 14.61
CA LYS A 652 -6.19 0.08 14.28
C LYS A 652 -5.20 -0.98 14.80
N LEU A 653 -3.91 -0.65 14.82
CA LEU A 653 -2.85 -1.55 15.26
C LEU A 653 -2.47 -1.21 16.71
N GLY A 654 -2.99 -2.03 17.64
CA GLY A 654 -2.84 -1.86 19.10
C GLY A 654 -1.46 -2.21 19.64
N TYR A 655 -1.17 -1.77 20.87
CA TYR A 655 0.11 -1.99 21.55
C TYR A 655 0.43 -3.48 21.72
N GLU A 656 -0.56 -4.27 22.13
CA GLU A 656 -0.42 -5.69 22.41
C GLU A 656 -0.05 -6.49 21.15
N GLU A 657 -0.58 -6.12 19.97
CA GLU A 657 -0.19 -6.74 18.70
C GLU A 657 1.23 -6.30 18.27
N LEU A 658 1.61 -5.03 18.51
CA LEU A 658 2.98 -4.55 18.24
C LEU A 658 4.00 -5.32 19.08
N GLN A 659 3.74 -5.54 20.37
CA GLN A 659 4.60 -6.34 21.24
C GLN A 659 4.70 -7.80 20.75
N ALA A 660 3.60 -8.41 20.27
CA ALA A 660 3.64 -9.73 19.65
C ALA A 660 4.47 -9.76 18.34
N ARG A 661 4.55 -8.65 17.60
CA ARG A 661 5.46 -8.51 16.44
C ARG A 661 6.93 -8.35 16.88
N LEU A 662 7.20 -7.69 18.00
CA LEU A 662 8.56 -7.61 18.56
C LEU A 662 9.09 -8.99 18.94
N GLU A 663 8.31 -9.83 19.61
CA GLU A 663 8.75 -11.19 19.97
C GLU A 663 9.03 -12.05 18.72
N LYS A 664 8.17 -11.99 17.69
CA LYS A 664 8.44 -12.63 16.39
C LYS A 664 9.72 -12.11 15.72
N GLN A 665 10.09 -10.84 15.95
CA GLN A 665 11.35 -10.29 15.43
C GLN A 665 12.58 -10.88 16.13
N ARG A 666 12.47 -11.36 17.37
CA ARG A 666 13.58 -12.01 18.10
C ARG A 666 13.91 -13.41 17.56
N GLU A 667 12.96 -14.01 16.85
CA GLU A 667 13.06 -15.37 16.28
C GLU A 667 13.53 -15.37 14.81
N ARG A 668 13.63 -14.19 14.18
CA ARG A 668 14.09 -14.05 12.79
C ARG A 668 15.51 -14.58 12.62
N GLN A 669 15.76 -15.26 11.49
CA GLN A 669 17.11 -15.58 11.06
C GLN A 669 17.67 -14.41 10.25
N PRO A 670 18.91 -13.95 10.51
CA PRO A 670 19.52 -12.88 9.74
C PRO A 670 19.89 -13.39 8.34
N ARG A 671 19.72 -12.54 7.32
CA ARG A 671 20.01 -12.88 5.91
C ARG A 671 21.49 -12.90 5.54
N LEU A 672 22.33 -12.34 6.41
CA LEU A 672 23.79 -12.49 6.38
C LEU A 672 24.25 -13.04 7.74
N PRO A 673 25.31 -13.86 7.80
CA PRO A 673 26.00 -14.17 9.06
C PRO A 673 26.30 -12.88 9.86
N ILE A 674 26.16 -12.92 11.18
CA ILE A 674 26.47 -11.77 12.03
C ILE A 674 27.95 -11.84 12.42
N PRO A 675 28.80 -10.88 11.98
CA PRO A 675 30.22 -10.90 12.33
C PRO A 675 30.44 -10.66 13.83
N THR A 676 31.49 -11.24 14.39
CA THR A 676 31.91 -10.95 15.77
C THR A 676 32.54 -9.55 15.87
N TRP A 677 32.53 -8.97 17.07
CA TRP A 677 33.23 -7.71 17.33
C TRP A 677 34.72 -7.77 16.93
N GLU A 678 35.39 -8.89 17.17
CA GLU A 678 36.83 -9.04 16.88
C GLU A 678 37.16 -9.15 15.39
N GLU A 679 36.21 -9.58 14.56
CA GLU A 679 36.32 -9.50 13.09
C GLU A 679 36.10 -8.07 12.61
N VAL A 680 35.06 -7.40 13.11
CA VAL A 680 34.71 -6.02 12.72
C VAL A 680 35.79 -5.02 13.16
N ARG A 681 36.33 -5.16 14.39
CA ARG A 681 37.31 -4.25 15.00
C ARG A 681 38.53 -4.02 14.13
N LYS A 682 39.01 -5.07 13.45
CA LYS A 682 40.20 -5.04 12.57
C LYS A 682 40.07 -4.06 11.40
N ASN A 683 38.84 -3.83 10.93
CA ASN A 683 38.55 -3.01 9.75
C ASN A 683 38.06 -1.60 10.11
N LEU A 684 38.00 -1.25 11.40
CA LEU A 684 37.55 0.06 11.88
C LEU A 684 38.72 1.02 12.19
N PRO A 685 38.57 2.33 11.94
CA PRO A 685 39.51 3.35 12.43
C PRO A 685 39.73 3.24 13.95
N LEU A 686 40.94 3.48 14.45
CA LEU A 686 41.29 3.30 15.88
C LEU A 686 40.31 3.99 16.84
N ALA A 687 39.87 5.21 16.54
CA ALA A 687 38.90 5.96 17.35
C ALA A 687 37.49 5.30 17.41
N ASN A 688 37.14 4.45 16.44
CA ASN A 688 35.92 3.64 16.45
C ASN A 688 36.06 2.33 17.25
N GLN A 689 37.28 1.91 17.60
CA GLN A 689 37.53 0.66 18.33
C GLN A 689 37.40 0.80 19.86
N SER A 690 37.15 2.00 20.37
CA SER A 690 37.27 2.35 21.80
C SER A 690 36.26 1.67 22.73
N LYS A 691 35.13 1.16 22.20
CA LYS A 691 34.14 0.37 22.94
C LYS A 691 33.63 -0.78 22.07
N PRO A 692 33.65 -2.04 22.55
CA PRO A 692 32.95 -3.14 21.89
C PRO A 692 31.46 -2.86 21.70
N THR A 693 30.91 -3.27 20.56
CA THR A 693 29.47 -3.19 20.29
C THR A 693 28.85 -4.58 20.22
N ARG A 694 27.67 -4.73 20.85
CA ARG A 694 26.81 -5.92 20.76
C ARG A 694 25.63 -5.71 19.80
N ILE A 695 25.57 -4.56 19.14
CA ILE A 695 24.45 -4.11 18.31
C ILE A 695 24.55 -4.79 16.93
N VAL A 696 23.61 -5.68 16.62
CA VAL A 696 23.70 -6.57 15.45
C VAL A 696 23.81 -5.81 14.13
N TRP A 697 23.01 -4.75 13.92
CA TRP A 697 23.11 -3.97 12.68
C TRP A 697 24.49 -3.33 12.51
N SER A 698 25.12 -2.89 13.60
CA SER A 698 26.44 -2.26 13.57
C SER A 698 27.52 -3.27 13.20
N LEU A 699 27.42 -4.51 13.70
CA LEU A 699 28.33 -5.59 13.36
C LEU A 699 28.23 -5.97 11.87
N VAL A 700 27.02 -6.17 11.35
CA VAL A 700 26.79 -6.50 9.93
C VAL A 700 27.27 -5.37 9.00
N CYS A 701 26.87 -4.11 9.26
CA CYS A 701 27.20 -3.00 8.37
C CYS A 701 28.71 -2.71 8.32
N ASN A 702 29.38 -2.67 9.48
CA ASN A 702 30.82 -2.40 9.53
C ASN A 702 31.67 -3.62 9.17
N GLY A 703 31.17 -4.85 9.32
CA GLY A 703 31.88 -6.06 8.93
C GLY A 703 31.94 -6.27 7.42
N TYR A 704 30.83 -6.00 6.71
CA TYR A 704 30.72 -6.26 5.27
C TYR A 704 30.97 -5.06 4.36
N ALA A 705 30.68 -3.82 4.80
CA ALA A 705 30.84 -2.61 3.97
C ALA A 705 31.28 -1.37 4.79
N PRO A 706 32.41 -1.43 5.51
CA PRO A 706 32.91 -0.34 6.35
C PRO A 706 33.12 0.98 5.58
N GLU A 707 33.44 0.92 4.28
CA GLU A 707 33.60 2.06 3.39
C GLU A 707 32.33 2.91 3.21
N LEU A 708 31.15 2.36 3.52
CA LEU A 708 29.87 3.06 3.58
C LEU A 708 29.38 3.25 5.02
N ALA A 709 29.55 2.23 5.88
CA ALA A 709 29.07 2.27 7.26
C ALA A 709 29.85 3.25 8.16
N VAL A 710 31.15 3.43 7.95
CA VAL A 710 31.98 4.33 8.77
C VAL A 710 31.62 5.81 8.55
N PRO A 711 31.53 6.34 7.31
CA PRO A 711 31.04 7.70 7.06
C PRO A 711 29.64 7.95 7.64
N TRP A 712 28.74 6.95 7.58
CA TRP A 712 27.40 7.04 8.16
C TRP A 712 27.45 7.18 9.69
N ASN A 713 28.26 6.35 10.35
CA ASN A 713 28.47 6.38 11.78
C ASN A 713 29.09 7.72 12.24
N ILE A 714 30.04 8.28 11.47
CA ILE A 714 30.64 9.59 11.78
C ILE A 714 29.61 10.71 11.60
N THR A 715 28.81 10.69 10.54
CA THR A 715 27.79 11.73 10.26
C THR A 715 26.72 11.76 11.35
N THR A 716 26.18 10.60 11.72
CA THR A 716 25.14 10.48 12.76
C THR A 716 25.65 10.87 14.15
N ARG A 717 26.87 10.45 14.52
CA ARG A 717 27.52 10.89 15.78
C ARG A 717 27.83 12.39 15.79
N THR A 718 28.23 12.96 14.65
CA THR A 718 28.52 14.39 14.54
C THR A 718 27.25 15.23 14.71
N MET A 719 26.12 14.80 14.15
CA MET A 719 24.82 15.46 14.38
C MET A 719 24.45 15.48 15.86
N TRP A 720 24.52 14.32 16.54
CA TRP A 720 24.27 14.25 17.99
C TRP A 720 25.23 15.08 18.83
N ALA A 721 26.48 15.25 18.40
CA ALA A 721 27.47 16.09 19.09
C ALA A 721 27.30 17.59 18.80
N GLU A 722 26.71 17.95 17.66
CA GLU A 722 26.45 19.32 17.23
C GLU A 722 25.12 19.85 17.79
N SER A 723 24.08 19.01 17.84
CA SER A 723 22.78 19.33 18.43
C SER A 723 22.27 18.18 19.32
N PRO A 724 22.73 18.07 20.58
CA PRO A 724 22.24 17.07 21.52
C PRO A 724 20.76 17.30 21.86
N GLN A 725 19.90 16.33 21.55
CA GLN A 725 18.47 16.37 21.86
C GLN A 725 18.12 15.50 23.08
N ASP A 726 16.87 15.60 23.52
CA ASP A 726 16.29 14.73 24.55
C ASP A 726 16.05 13.31 24.00
N ARG A 727 16.54 12.28 24.70
CA ARG A 727 16.44 10.89 24.22
C ARG A 727 15.01 10.38 24.24
N VAL A 728 14.21 10.76 25.23
CA VAL A 728 12.81 10.30 25.33
C VAL A 728 11.99 10.86 24.17
N PHE A 729 12.26 12.10 23.78
CA PHE A 729 11.71 12.72 22.57
C PHE A 729 12.19 12.03 21.27
N GLU A 730 13.51 11.88 21.08
CA GLU A 730 14.10 11.27 19.88
C GLU A 730 13.63 9.82 19.63
N GLU A 731 13.57 9.00 20.68
CA GLU A 731 13.13 7.60 20.56
C GLU A 731 11.61 7.49 20.45
N SER A 732 10.83 8.41 21.02
CA SER A 732 9.37 8.47 20.78
C SER A 732 9.05 8.81 19.32
N LEU A 733 9.79 9.77 18.77
CA LEU A 733 9.74 10.13 17.35
C LEU A 733 10.09 8.94 16.46
N PHE A 734 11.21 8.27 16.74
CA PHE A 734 11.65 7.13 15.95
C PHE A 734 10.70 5.94 16.10
N TRP A 735 10.11 5.69 17.28
CA TRP A 735 9.07 4.68 17.48
C TRP A 735 7.83 4.91 16.59
N ILE A 736 7.40 6.17 16.39
CA ILE A 736 6.34 6.49 15.42
C ILE A 736 6.77 6.17 13.99
N GLN A 737 8.01 6.47 13.60
CA GLN A 737 8.52 6.10 12.28
C GLN A 737 8.54 4.58 12.10
N THR A 738 8.99 3.81 13.09
CA THR A 738 9.09 2.36 13.00
C THR A 738 7.71 1.70 12.94
N LYS A 739 6.70 2.21 13.67
CA LYS A 739 5.30 1.79 13.49
C LYS A 739 4.79 2.12 12.08
N THR A 740 5.11 3.31 11.55
CA THR A 740 4.70 3.72 10.19
C THR A 740 5.32 2.83 9.10
N MET A 741 6.59 2.44 9.27
CA MET A 741 7.33 1.60 8.31
C MET A 741 7.22 0.10 8.57
N GLN A 742 6.55 -0.31 9.67
CA GLN A 742 6.44 -1.68 10.15
C GLN A 742 7.78 -2.37 10.53
N CYS A 743 8.78 -1.58 10.91
CA CYS A 743 10.12 -2.08 11.24
C CYS A 743 10.26 -2.46 12.72
N ASN A 744 9.96 -3.71 13.05
CA ASN A 744 9.92 -4.22 14.43
C ASN A 744 11.29 -4.18 15.15
N TYR A 745 12.40 -4.42 14.43
CA TYR A 745 13.73 -4.41 15.03
C TYR A 745 14.09 -3.00 15.56
N CYS A 746 13.89 -1.98 14.75
CA CYS A 746 14.12 -0.60 15.17
C CYS A 746 13.17 -0.17 16.29
N MET A 747 11.91 -0.64 16.29
CA MET A 747 10.94 -0.38 17.37
C MET A 747 11.43 -0.92 18.71
N GLY A 748 11.95 -2.16 18.75
CA GLY A 748 12.55 -2.73 19.95
C GLY A 748 13.80 -1.97 20.43
N HIS A 749 14.61 -1.42 19.51
CA HIS A 749 15.74 -0.54 19.87
C HIS A 749 15.27 0.79 20.47
N CYS A 750 14.17 1.37 20.00
CA CYS A 750 13.57 2.55 20.63
C CYS A 750 13.20 2.26 22.09
N GLU A 751 12.58 1.10 22.36
CA GLU A 751 12.19 0.69 23.72
C GLU A 751 13.40 0.46 24.64
N MET A 752 14.47 -0.18 24.15
CA MET A 752 15.74 -0.29 24.87
C MET A 752 16.41 1.07 25.16
N LEU A 753 16.34 2.01 24.20
CA LEU A 753 16.93 3.34 24.36
C LEU A 753 16.11 4.26 25.27
N LEU A 754 14.79 4.02 25.39
CA LEU A 754 13.95 4.62 26.43
C LEU A 754 14.31 4.11 27.83
N GLU A 755 14.63 2.82 28.01
CA GLU A 755 15.19 2.32 29.27
C GLU A 755 16.52 3.02 29.62
N VAL A 756 17.41 3.19 28.62
CA VAL A 756 18.69 3.91 28.79
C VAL A 756 18.49 5.42 29.04
N ALA A 757 17.35 5.99 28.64
CA ALA A 757 16.94 7.34 29.04
C ALA A 757 16.45 7.42 30.50
N GLY A 758 16.29 6.30 31.20
CA GLY A 758 15.86 6.24 32.59
C GLY A 758 14.36 6.03 32.80
N LEU A 759 13.61 5.60 31.78
CA LEU A 759 12.28 5.02 32.00
C LEU A 759 12.44 3.59 32.53
N ASP A 760 11.59 3.19 33.48
CA ASP A 760 11.44 1.77 33.80
C ASP A 760 10.53 1.06 32.78
N LYS A 761 10.43 -0.27 32.89
CA LYS A 761 9.61 -1.07 31.95
C LYS A 761 8.14 -0.69 31.95
N ALA A 762 7.61 -0.19 33.08
CA ALA A 762 6.23 0.27 33.17
C ALA A 762 6.04 1.60 32.42
N GLY A 763 6.96 2.55 32.60
CA GLY A 763 6.99 3.83 31.89
C GLY A 763 7.21 3.67 30.38
N VAL A 764 8.08 2.76 29.95
CA VAL A 764 8.25 2.43 28.52
C VAL A 764 6.93 1.92 27.95
N ALA A 765 6.32 0.91 28.59
CA ALA A 765 5.05 0.32 28.15
C ALA A 765 3.86 1.30 28.19
N GLU A 766 3.85 2.26 29.13
CA GLU A 766 2.84 3.32 29.16
C GLU A 766 3.05 4.28 27.98
N ARG A 767 4.27 4.82 27.80
CA ARG A 767 4.58 5.77 26.73
C ARG A 767 4.33 5.18 25.35
N THR A 768 4.81 3.97 25.05
CA THR A 768 4.61 3.35 23.73
C THR A 768 3.17 2.92 23.48
N ARG A 769 2.40 2.55 24.52
CA ARG A 769 0.94 2.37 24.39
C ARG A 769 0.22 3.68 24.03
N LYS A 770 0.64 4.82 24.58
CA LYS A 770 0.09 6.14 24.19
C LYS A 770 0.50 6.54 22.77
N LEU A 771 1.74 6.27 22.33
CA LEU A 771 2.16 6.47 20.93
C LEU A 771 1.40 5.57 19.96
N ALA A 772 1.09 4.33 20.36
CA ALA A 772 0.28 3.38 19.59
C ALA A 772 -1.16 3.86 19.37
N GLY A 773 -1.74 4.55 20.37
CA GLY A 773 -3.09 5.12 20.31
C GLY A 773 -3.23 6.28 19.32
N ASN A 774 -4.49 6.66 19.05
CA ASN A 774 -4.87 7.76 18.16
C ASN A 774 -5.15 9.09 18.89
N ASP A 775 -5.07 9.11 20.22
CA ASP A 775 -5.04 10.33 21.03
C ASP A 775 -3.63 10.55 21.60
N TRP A 776 -3.02 11.66 21.23
CA TRP A 776 -1.71 12.10 21.69
C TRP A 776 -1.79 13.31 22.64
N SER A 777 -2.98 13.64 23.16
CA SER A 777 -3.20 14.77 24.08
C SER A 777 -2.35 14.75 25.35
N VAL A 778 -1.89 13.57 25.77
CA VAL A 778 -0.99 13.35 26.92
C VAL A 778 0.47 13.72 26.67
N PHE A 779 0.84 14.10 25.44
CA PHE A 779 2.18 14.58 25.10
C PHE A 779 2.18 16.11 24.96
N PRO A 780 3.31 16.80 25.20
CA PRO A 780 3.44 18.23 24.93
C PRO A 780 2.99 18.59 23.50
N PRO A 781 2.33 19.75 23.28
CA PRO A 781 1.85 20.17 21.95
C PRO A 781 2.92 20.09 20.86
N GLU A 782 4.16 20.43 21.20
CA GLU A 782 5.31 20.39 20.30
C GLU A 782 5.77 18.96 19.97
N GLU A 783 5.62 18.00 20.90
CA GLU A 783 5.79 16.57 20.59
C GLU A 783 4.71 16.11 19.62
N GLN A 784 3.45 16.49 19.83
CA GLN A 784 2.33 16.10 18.97
C GLN A 784 2.51 16.57 17.50
N VAL A 785 3.00 17.80 17.30
CA VAL A 785 3.34 18.34 15.97
C VAL A 785 4.47 17.54 15.33
N ALA A 786 5.56 17.30 16.07
CA ALA A 786 6.69 16.52 15.58
C ALA A 786 6.32 15.06 15.27
N PHE A 787 5.42 14.45 16.04
CA PHE A 787 4.87 13.12 15.84
C PHE A 787 4.03 13.02 14.56
N ALA A 788 3.17 14.00 14.29
CA ALA A 788 2.40 14.07 13.05
C ALA A 788 3.30 14.26 11.83
N PHE A 789 4.33 15.12 11.96
CA PHE A 789 5.35 15.32 10.93
C PHE A 789 6.15 14.02 10.66
N ALA A 790 6.58 13.31 11.71
CA ALA A 790 7.30 12.03 11.61
C ALA A 790 6.49 10.96 10.87
N ARG A 791 5.20 10.81 11.20
CA ARG A 791 4.26 9.91 10.49
C ARG A 791 4.20 10.24 8.99
N LYS A 792 4.04 11.53 8.66
CA LYS A 792 3.94 11.99 7.26
C LYS A 792 5.24 11.77 6.47
N LEU A 793 6.39 12.17 7.02
CA LEU A 793 7.72 12.00 6.42
C LEU A 793 8.09 10.53 6.17
N SER A 794 7.73 9.63 7.07
CA SER A 794 7.98 8.20 6.89
C SER A 794 7.10 7.59 5.80
N GLY A 795 5.78 7.75 5.93
CA GLY A 795 4.81 7.03 5.11
C GLY A 795 4.50 7.63 3.74
N MET A 796 4.52 8.95 3.59
CA MET A 796 4.19 9.65 2.34
C MET A 796 5.07 10.91 2.16
N PRO A 797 6.40 10.77 2.00
CA PRO A 797 7.33 11.89 1.93
C PRO A 797 7.07 12.85 0.76
N TRP A 798 6.49 12.38 -0.35
CA TRP A 798 6.09 13.20 -1.50
C TRP A 798 4.88 14.12 -1.23
N ASP A 799 4.12 13.88 -0.16
CA ASP A 799 3.01 14.74 0.27
C ASP A 799 3.47 15.84 1.24
N LEU A 800 4.75 15.85 1.64
CA LEU A 800 5.34 16.93 2.42
C LEU A 800 5.44 18.21 1.58
N THR A 801 5.34 19.32 2.30
CA THR A 801 5.42 20.68 1.77
C THR A 801 6.32 21.51 2.69
N GLY A 802 6.85 22.61 2.18
CA GLY A 802 7.56 23.57 3.03
C GLY A 802 6.70 24.15 4.19
N GLU A 803 5.37 24.03 4.13
CA GLU A 803 4.47 24.40 5.24
C GLU A 803 4.52 23.38 6.39
N ASP A 804 4.68 22.09 6.09
CA ASP A 804 4.84 21.06 7.12
C ASP A 804 6.15 21.26 7.90
N TYR A 805 7.24 21.62 7.21
CA TYR A 805 8.51 21.95 7.85
C TYR A 805 8.43 23.27 8.62
N ARG A 806 7.78 24.32 8.09
CA ARG A 806 7.57 25.59 8.84
C ARG A 806 6.79 25.38 10.14
N LYS A 807 5.77 24.51 10.17
CA LYS A 807 5.07 24.15 11.41
C LYS A 807 5.98 23.46 12.44
N LEU A 808 6.96 22.68 11.98
CA LEU A 808 7.99 22.11 12.85
C LEU A 808 8.94 23.20 13.38
N GLU A 809 9.34 24.17 12.55
CA GLU A 809 10.14 25.33 12.97
C GLU A 809 9.40 26.26 13.95
N GLU A 810 8.13 26.57 13.70
CA GLU A 810 7.26 27.36 14.59
C GLU A 810 7.09 26.67 15.95
N SER A 811 7.07 25.33 15.96
CA SER A 811 6.86 24.52 17.17
C SER A 811 8.13 24.26 17.98
N LEU A 812 9.30 24.11 17.33
CA LEU A 812 10.55 23.68 17.98
C LEU A 812 11.66 24.74 17.97
N GLY A 813 11.53 25.78 17.14
CA GLY A 813 12.60 26.71 16.77
C GLY A 813 13.56 26.10 15.72
N LYS A 814 14.10 26.95 14.84
CA LYS A 814 14.90 26.55 13.65
C LYS A 814 15.94 25.45 13.91
N GLY A 815 16.81 25.64 14.90
CA GLY A 815 17.92 24.71 15.18
C GLY A 815 17.44 23.33 15.60
N ARG A 816 16.52 23.26 16.58
CA ARG A 816 15.92 21.98 17.03
C ARG A 816 15.08 21.36 15.92
N ALA A 817 14.33 22.14 15.15
CA ALA A 817 13.55 21.64 14.01
C ALA A 817 14.43 21.00 12.93
N MET A 818 15.56 21.61 12.56
CA MET A 818 16.50 20.99 11.60
C MET A 818 17.14 19.72 12.16
N ALA A 819 17.55 19.71 13.44
CA ALA A 819 18.11 18.51 14.09
C ALA A 819 17.08 17.37 14.20
N THR A 820 15.85 17.67 14.62
CA THR A 820 14.72 16.73 14.64
C THR A 820 14.40 16.21 13.23
N PHE A 821 14.35 17.09 12.22
CA PHE A 821 14.10 16.72 10.83
C PHE A 821 15.19 15.79 10.27
N TRP A 822 16.47 16.13 10.49
CA TRP A 822 17.59 15.31 10.05
C TRP A 822 17.61 13.94 10.76
N TRP A 823 17.33 13.92 12.06
CA TRP A 823 17.18 12.69 12.85
C TRP A 823 16.06 11.79 12.34
N LEU A 824 14.91 12.37 11.98
CA LEU A 824 13.81 11.64 11.36
C LEU A 824 14.18 11.10 9.97
N CYS A 825 14.92 11.85 9.15
CA CYS A 825 15.45 11.33 7.88
C CYS A 825 16.38 10.12 8.15
N ARG A 826 17.25 10.22 9.16
CA ARG A 826 18.16 9.16 9.61
C ARG A 826 17.42 7.89 10.00
N GLY A 827 16.22 8.00 10.59
CA GLY A 827 15.41 6.85 10.98
C GLY A 827 15.14 5.90 9.81
N LEU A 828 14.92 6.42 8.60
CA LEU A 828 14.57 5.58 7.45
C LEU A 828 15.75 4.77 6.91
N TYR A 829 16.97 5.31 6.97
CA TYR A 829 18.18 4.51 6.71
C TYR A 829 18.18 3.25 7.59
N MET A 830 17.91 3.42 8.88
CA MET A 830 17.91 2.29 9.82
C MET A 830 16.80 1.28 9.52
N THR A 831 15.57 1.73 9.23
CA THR A 831 14.51 0.79 8.84
C THR A 831 14.91 -0.05 7.62
N ARG A 832 15.60 0.55 6.64
CA ARG A 832 16.06 -0.17 5.45
C ARG A 832 17.17 -1.16 5.77
N VAL A 833 18.14 -0.79 6.62
CA VAL A 833 19.18 -1.72 7.11
C VAL A 833 18.55 -2.92 7.81
N SER A 834 17.63 -2.68 8.75
CA SER A 834 17.05 -3.73 9.59
C SER A 834 16.11 -4.67 8.83
N ASP A 835 15.24 -4.13 7.97
CA ASP A 835 14.33 -4.93 7.14
C ASP A 835 15.10 -5.66 6.02
N GLY A 836 16.09 -5.00 5.42
CA GLY A 836 16.92 -5.56 4.35
C GLY A 836 17.71 -6.79 4.79
N PHE A 837 18.36 -6.73 5.95
CA PHE A 837 19.08 -7.86 6.54
C PHE A 837 18.23 -8.79 7.41
N GLN A 838 16.96 -8.42 7.68
CA GLN A 838 16.00 -9.20 8.48
C GLN A 838 16.51 -9.53 9.90
N LEU A 839 17.10 -8.54 10.57
CA LEU A 839 17.90 -8.77 11.78
C LEU A 839 17.09 -9.29 12.98
N PRO A 840 17.59 -10.29 13.73
CA PRO A 840 16.99 -10.71 15.00
C PRO A 840 17.08 -9.59 16.03
N LEU A 841 15.96 -9.25 16.65
CA LEU A 841 15.93 -8.28 17.76
C LEU A 841 16.57 -8.88 19.02
N GLU A 842 17.61 -8.23 19.53
CA GLU A 842 18.42 -8.70 20.66
C GLU A 842 17.58 -8.85 21.95
N ARG A 843 17.77 -9.94 22.70
CA ARG A 843 16.98 -10.21 23.93
C ARG A 843 17.40 -9.36 25.13
N GLU A 844 18.64 -8.89 25.15
CA GLU A 844 19.19 -8.00 26.17
C GLU A 844 19.24 -6.56 25.66
N ASN A 845 19.25 -5.59 26.59
CA ASN A 845 19.47 -4.19 26.26
C ASN A 845 20.94 -3.95 25.89
N VAL A 846 21.26 -4.04 24.60
CA VAL A 846 22.61 -3.86 24.04
C VAL A 846 23.18 -2.44 24.16
N PHE A 847 22.41 -1.49 24.69
CA PHE A 847 22.80 -0.10 24.88
C PHE A 847 23.23 0.23 26.33
N GLY A 848 22.91 -0.63 27.31
CA GLY A 848 23.15 -0.35 28.74
C GLY A 848 24.60 0.00 29.08
N ASP A 849 25.56 -0.73 28.51
CA ASP A 849 27.00 -0.52 28.74
C ASP A 849 27.53 0.82 28.17
N MET A 850 26.76 1.49 27.31
CA MET A 850 27.14 2.79 26.77
C MET A 850 26.86 3.96 27.72
N GLY A 851 25.89 3.80 28.64
CA GLY A 851 25.50 4.82 29.63
C GLY A 851 26.28 4.78 30.95
N ALA A 852 26.98 3.69 31.24
CA ALA A 852 27.78 3.57 32.45
C ALA A 852 29.01 4.51 32.41
N LYS A 853 29.06 5.48 33.32
CA LYS A 853 30.33 6.05 33.78
C LYS A 853 31.10 4.96 34.53
N LYS A 854 32.31 4.67 34.07
CA LYS A 854 33.40 4.27 34.96
C LYS A 854 34.14 5.54 35.40
#